data_AF-A0A8C5F8J2-F1
#
_entry.id   AF-A0A8C5F8J2-F1
#
_cell.length_a   1.000
_cell.length_b   1.000
_cell.length_c   1.000
_cell.angle_alpha   90.00
_cell.angle_beta   90.00
_cell.angle_gamma   90.00
#
_symmetry.space_group_name_H-M   'P 1'
#
loop_
_entity.id
_entity.type
_entity.pdbx_description
1 polymer ?
#
loop_
_entity_poly.entity_id
_entity_poly.type
_entity_poly.pdbx_seq_one_letter_code
_entity_poly.pdbx_strand_id
1 'polypeptide(L)'
;MSWVSLLLTEWSSRAPSLLLVVMVSRDVGLRVGLEGVQTSMCSRWGSRVEEFNQGQDGDVVIGGLFNLHYQPPCVVEIIAGGEPPSCGIRLQVETLKAAYAMEFAVEEINRNPLILPGVKLNYRILDDCSLHPWVLHGAFSLVGGETESCESTAILPQSHVSGTSSAMRGKLISMMRCPPHISYLASCPCLSDRHRFPNFFRTIPSDVYQAKTMARLALLFNWTWIGAVIENNDYGRLAIQAFQEEIKGSGVCLAFLEAVSRETIEEDAKRAATTVQHSTARVILIFCWYTDVRELFLQLAKRNVTDRQFIASEAWSTSSDLLQNVAILNVASGVLGVAIRSARIPGFKSFLQGLKPSNRPGDLHLREFWEKEFECTTLSLCTGRETLEGVQNIFTDTAQLRVAYNTYLAVYAAAHALHSFLSCPDKDRSPRDNSSTCSSPYNITHKELLEHLNKVNFTTPNGEEFFFQGADIPAAYDLVNWKTSPDGSLKLVLIGRVDGLELHLNKTSIQWTTGSSQVPISVCSESCPPGTRRANRRAEPVCCFDCIPCTDGEVSNETGSHQCRRCPVEFWSNTGNTACIPRKVDFLSFNETMGIILTTGAVSGVVVTTAVFVIFLCYHNTPVVRANNSELSFLLLLSLKLCFLCALVFIGRPSVWSCRLQQAAFGISFVLCVSCLQVKTIVVLAAFRSARPGAGGLMKWFGPGQQRGSVCFFTSIQVIICTIWLSLSPPIPHRDLGFQGSKVNLECAMSSVVGFAVVLGYIGFLACLCLLLAFLARKLPDNFNEAKFITFSMLIFCAVWVAFVPAYISSPGKYSVAVEIFAILASSYGLLLCIFAPKCFIILLRPERNTKKQLMGR
;
A
#
# COMPACT_ATOMS: atom_id res chain seq x y z
N MET A 1 -15.06 -55.50 -5.22
CA MET A 1 -16.15 -56.48 -4.99
C MET A 1 -16.83 -56.06 -3.70
N SER A 2 -18.12 -55.84 -3.51
CA SER A 2 -19.36 -56.15 -4.23
C SER A 2 -20.44 -55.32 -3.49
N TRP A 3 -21.14 -54.38 -4.13
CA TRP A 3 -22.52 -54.53 -4.63
C TRP A 3 -23.64 -54.68 -3.57
N VAL A 4 -24.62 -53.75 -3.70
CA VAL A 4 -26.09 -53.92 -3.58
C VAL A 4 -26.76 -53.75 -2.22
N SER A 5 -27.53 -52.66 -2.07
CA SER A 5 -29.02 -52.68 -2.07
C SER A 5 -29.56 -51.43 -1.39
N LEU A 6 -30.32 -50.60 -2.12
CA LEU A 6 -31.42 -49.84 -1.54
C LEU A 6 -32.38 -49.38 -2.64
N LEU A 7 -33.60 -49.90 -2.55
CA LEU A 7 -34.79 -49.59 -3.35
C LEU A 7 -35.79 -48.86 -2.44
N LEU A 8 -36.39 -47.80 -3.01
CA LEU A 8 -37.76 -47.28 -2.79
C LEU A 8 -38.06 -46.64 -1.41
N THR A 9 -38.45 -45.37 -1.35
CA THR A 9 -39.77 -44.88 -1.80
C THR A 9 -39.84 -43.34 -1.86
N GLU A 10 -40.45 -42.83 -2.94
CA GLU A 10 -41.45 -41.73 -3.10
C GLU A 10 -41.55 -40.53 -2.12
N TRP A 11 -41.94 -39.30 -2.47
CA TRP A 11 -42.28 -38.56 -3.71
C TRP A 11 -42.53 -37.09 -3.27
N SER A 12 -42.15 -36.06 -4.06
CA SER A 12 -42.91 -34.79 -4.23
C SER A 12 -42.18 -33.75 -5.10
N SER A 13 -42.71 -33.58 -6.32
CA SER A 13 -43.06 -32.31 -6.99
C SER A 13 -42.01 -31.28 -7.50
N ARG A 14 -41.89 -31.32 -8.85
CA ARG A 14 -41.91 -30.23 -9.87
C ARG A 14 -40.63 -29.46 -10.28
N ALA A 15 -40.03 -29.97 -11.36
CA ALA A 15 -39.60 -29.38 -12.65
C ALA A 15 -38.77 -28.07 -12.70
N PRO A 16 -37.64 -28.09 -13.45
CA PRO A 16 -37.66 -27.55 -14.82
C PRO A 16 -36.79 -28.33 -15.84
N SER A 17 -36.71 -27.81 -17.08
CA SER A 17 -35.68 -27.98 -18.14
C SER A 17 -35.96 -28.95 -19.31
N LEU A 18 -36.45 -28.34 -20.40
CA LEU A 18 -36.40 -28.78 -21.80
C LEU A 18 -34.98 -28.54 -22.35
N LEU A 19 -34.21 -29.60 -22.58
CA LEU A 19 -32.92 -29.53 -23.26
C LEU A 19 -32.65 -30.88 -23.95
N LEU A 20 -33.38 -31.18 -25.03
CA LEU A 20 -33.16 -32.39 -25.83
C LEU A 20 -33.84 -32.38 -27.22
N VAL A 21 -33.60 -31.35 -28.06
CA VAL A 21 -33.85 -31.42 -29.52
C VAL A 21 -32.87 -30.52 -30.28
N VAL A 22 -31.60 -30.90 -30.45
CA VAL A 22 -30.69 -30.24 -31.44
C VAL A 22 -29.70 -31.19 -32.14
N MET A 23 -29.54 -32.46 -31.77
CA MET A 23 -28.40 -33.27 -32.26
C MET A 23 -28.72 -34.41 -33.24
N VAL A 24 -29.82 -34.36 -34.01
CA VAL A 24 -30.02 -35.28 -35.17
C VAL A 24 -30.83 -34.60 -36.27
N SER A 25 -30.22 -33.67 -37.02
CA SER A 25 -30.74 -33.17 -38.30
C SER A 25 -29.61 -32.51 -39.12
N ARG A 26 -28.49 -33.21 -39.24
CA ARG A 26 -27.41 -32.87 -40.17
C ARG A 26 -27.13 -34.14 -40.96
N ASP A 27 -27.18 -34.00 -42.27
CA ASP A 27 -27.16 -35.02 -43.32
C ASP A 27 -28.50 -35.63 -43.73
N VAL A 28 -28.71 -35.57 -45.05
CA VAL A 28 -29.85 -36.07 -45.86
C VAL A 28 -30.96 -35.04 -46.09
N GLY A 29 -30.73 -34.18 -47.08
CA GLY A 29 -31.74 -33.29 -47.64
C GLY A 29 -31.21 -32.41 -48.77
N LEU A 30 -30.30 -32.93 -49.60
CA LEU A 30 -29.79 -32.24 -50.80
C LEU A 30 -30.27 -32.99 -52.04
N ARG A 31 -30.88 -32.25 -52.99
CA ARG A 31 -31.41 -32.63 -54.31
C ARG A 31 -32.87 -33.09 -54.33
N VAL A 32 -33.78 -32.17 -54.64
CA VAL A 32 -34.63 -32.12 -55.86
C VAL A 32 -35.12 -30.67 -55.99
N GLY A 33 -35.02 -30.09 -57.19
CA GLY A 33 -35.15 -28.65 -57.41
C GLY A 33 -36.58 -28.10 -57.42
N LEU A 34 -36.65 -26.77 -57.36
CA LEU A 34 -37.63 -25.98 -58.08
C LEU A 34 -36.94 -24.68 -58.51
N GLU A 35 -36.74 -24.52 -59.82
CA GLU A 35 -36.46 -23.23 -60.44
C GLU A 35 -37.66 -22.31 -60.16
N GLY A 36 -37.47 -21.38 -59.23
CA GLY A 36 -38.30 -20.19 -59.09
C GLY A 36 -37.41 -18.99 -59.31
N VAL A 37 -37.39 -18.46 -60.53
CA VAL A 37 -36.88 -17.12 -60.80
C VAL A 37 -37.80 -16.15 -60.06
N GLN A 38 -37.44 -15.85 -58.82
CA GLN A 38 -38.03 -14.76 -58.06
C GLN A 38 -37.05 -13.61 -58.19
N THR A 39 -37.30 -12.76 -59.19
CA THR A 39 -36.71 -11.42 -59.27
C THR A 39 -37.04 -10.72 -57.95
N SER A 40 -36.06 -10.69 -57.05
CA SER A 40 -36.13 -9.88 -55.84
C SER A 40 -36.07 -8.42 -56.26
N MET A 41 -37.24 -7.81 -56.51
CA MET A 41 -37.34 -6.36 -56.61
C MET A 41 -36.96 -5.77 -55.25
N CYS A 42 -35.73 -5.22 -55.15
CA CYS A 42 -35.36 -4.34 -54.05
C CYS A 42 -36.16 -3.04 -54.20
N SER A 43 -37.03 -2.74 -53.25
CA SER A 43 -37.66 -1.41 -53.17
C SER A 43 -36.89 -0.55 -52.18
N ARG A 44 -36.69 0.72 -52.57
CA ARG A 44 -36.00 1.73 -51.77
C ARG A 44 -36.73 1.96 -50.45
N TRP A 45 -36.02 1.86 -49.33
CA TRP A 45 -36.54 2.33 -48.04
C TRP A 45 -36.67 3.86 -48.10
N GLY A 46 -37.86 4.40 -47.84
CA GLY A 46 -38.24 5.77 -48.16
C GLY A 46 -37.69 6.90 -47.28
N SER A 47 -37.90 8.12 -47.81
CA SER A 47 -37.56 9.50 -47.35
C SER A 47 -36.14 10.01 -47.67
N ARG A 48 -36.05 11.28 -48.13
CA ARG A 48 -34.81 11.99 -48.49
C ARG A 48 -33.95 12.14 -47.23
N VAL A 49 -32.70 11.67 -47.28
CA VAL A 49 -31.67 12.15 -46.36
C VAL A 49 -31.45 13.63 -46.67
N GLU A 50 -31.36 14.48 -45.65
CA GLU A 50 -30.85 15.84 -45.86
C GLU A 50 -29.38 15.74 -46.27
N GLU A 51 -29.14 15.85 -47.57
CA GLU A 51 -27.79 15.80 -48.14
C GLU A 51 -27.08 17.12 -47.81
N PHE A 52 -25.87 17.01 -47.27
CA PHE A 52 -25.04 18.16 -46.89
C PHE A 52 -24.67 19.00 -48.11
N ASN A 53 -24.16 18.32 -49.13
CA ASN A 53 -23.77 18.88 -50.41
C ASN A 53 -23.48 17.71 -51.38
N GLN A 54 -23.88 17.85 -52.65
CA GLN A 54 -23.54 16.90 -53.71
C GLN A 54 -22.50 17.57 -54.61
N GLY A 55 -21.28 17.04 -54.68
CA GLY A 55 -20.28 17.55 -55.59
C GLY A 55 -20.65 17.26 -57.06
N GLN A 56 -20.04 17.99 -58.01
CA GLN A 56 -20.27 17.79 -59.45
C GLN A 56 -19.95 16.36 -59.92
N ASP A 57 -20.62 15.87 -60.98
CA ASP A 57 -20.34 14.58 -61.61
C ASP A 57 -18.83 14.25 -61.68
N GLY A 58 -18.49 13.06 -61.20
CA GLY A 58 -17.13 12.51 -61.17
C GLY A 58 -17.16 10.99 -61.28
N ASP A 59 -16.03 10.41 -61.69
CA ASP A 59 -15.91 8.99 -62.04
C ASP A 59 -16.00 8.06 -60.81
N VAL A 60 -15.57 8.55 -59.64
CA VAL A 60 -15.59 7.80 -58.36
C VAL A 60 -16.10 8.70 -57.24
N VAL A 61 -17.06 8.22 -56.45
CA VAL A 61 -17.66 8.99 -55.33
C VAL A 61 -17.13 8.49 -53.97
N ILE A 62 -16.58 9.38 -53.16
CA ILE A 62 -16.21 9.12 -51.77
C ILE A 62 -17.37 9.55 -50.85
N GLY A 63 -17.88 8.63 -50.03
CA GLY A 63 -18.97 8.91 -49.10
C GLY A 63 -18.47 9.46 -47.77
N GLY A 64 -19.20 10.39 -47.17
CA GLY A 64 -18.91 10.96 -45.86
C GLY A 64 -20.13 10.94 -44.97
N LEU A 65 -20.00 10.44 -43.75
CA LEU A 65 -20.99 10.50 -42.68
C LEU A 65 -20.42 11.39 -41.58
N PHE A 66 -21.05 12.53 -41.33
CA PHE A 66 -20.60 13.52 -40.36
C PHE A 66 -21.71 13.80 -39.36
N ASN A 67 -21.37 14.00 -38.10
CA ASN A 67 -22.30 14.40 -37.06
C ASN A 67 -22.41 15.92 -37.02
N LEU A 68 -23.20 16.44 -37.94
CA LEU A 68 -23.34 17.89 -38.14
C LEU A 68 -24.33 18.47 -37.14
N HIS A 69 -25.39 17.73 -36.81
CA HIS A 69 -26.37 18.16 -35.82
C HIS A 69 -26.39 17.29 -34.55
N TYR A 70 -26.55 17.97 -33.41
CA TYR A 70 -26.71 17.34 -32.11
C TYR A 70 -28.08 17.64 -31.49
N GLN A 71 -28.69 16.63 -30.87
CA GLN A 71 -29.93 16.78 -30.10
C GLN A 71 -29.71 16.34 -28.63
N PRO A 72 -30.11 17.16 -27.64
CA PRO A 72 -30.05 16.77 -26.23
C PRO A 72 -31.03 15.62 -25.90
N PRO A 73 -30.76 14.79 -24.87
CA PRO A 73 -31.51 13.56 -24.57
C PRO A 73 -33.00 13.72 -24.18
N CYS A 74 -33.53 14.93 -23.99
CA CYS A 74 -34.86 15.12 -23.42
C CYS A 74 -36.04 15.23 -24.41
N VAL A 75 -35.87 14.92 -25.72
CA VAL A 75 -36.94 15.21 -26.72
C VAL A 75 -37.45 13.97 -27.48
N VAL A 76 -36.93 12.76 -27.25
CA VAL A 76 -37.42 11.60 -28.00
C VAL A 76 -38.54 10.88 -27.25
N GLU A 77 -39.74 11.45 -27.25
CA GLU A 77 -40.95 10.63 -27.17
C GLU A 77 -41.00 9.78 -28.44
N ILE A 78 -40.53 8.54 -28.36
CA ILE A 78 -40.76 7.56 -29.43
C ILE A 78 -42.26 7.24 -29.40
N ILE A 79 -43.05 8.05 -30.11
CA ILE A 79 -44.43 7.71 -30.41
C ILE A 79 -44.37 6.49 -31.33
N ALA A 80 -44.77 5.34 -30.80
CA ALA A 80 -44.94 4.11 -31.56
C ALA A 80 -45.91 4.37 -32.72
N GLY A 81 -45.36 4.62 -33.93
CA GLY A 81 -46.11 4.84 -35.17
C GLY A 81 -45.96 6.23 -35.83
N GLY A 82 -45.10 7.14 -35.32
CA GLY A 82 -44.83 8.45 -35.93
C GLY A 82 -43.63 8.49 -36.87
N GLU A 83 -43.56 9.52 -37.73
CA GLU A 83 -42.42 9.86 -38.61
C GLU A 83 -41.06 9.84 -37.87
N PRO A 84 -39.93 9.55 -38.55
CA PRO A 84 -38.62 9.53 -37.91
C PRO A 84 -38.34 10.87 -37.20
N PRO A 85 -37.72 10.85 -36.01
CA PRO A 85 -37.42 12.07 -35.27
C PRO A 85 -36.53 12.99 -36.11
N SER A 86 -36.87 14.27 -36.17
CA SER A 86 -36.13 15.29 -36.92
C SER A 86 -34.65 15.30 -36.51
N CYS A 87 -33.74 15.50 -37.46
CA CYS A 87 -32.33 15.73 -37.16
C CYS A 87 -32.19 16.94 -36.20
N GLY A 88 -31.18 16.92 -35.32
CA GLY A 88 -31.08 17.81 -34.16
C GLY A 88 -31.06 19.32 -34.47
N ILE A 89 -31.26 20.16 -33.45
CA ILE A 89 -31.46 21.62 -33.61
C ILE A 89 -30.13 22.41 -33.63
N ARG A 90 -29.00 21.80 -33.22
CA ARG A 90 -27.73 22.54 -33.03
C ARG A 90 -26.60 22.02 -33.92
N LEU A 91 -26.17 22.86 -34.85
CA LEU A 91 -24.99 22.66 -35.70
C LEU A 91 -23.67 22.59 -34.91
N GLN A 92 -22.87 21.56 -35.21
CA GLN A 92 -21.55 21.24 -34.66
C GLN A 92 -20.46 21.79 -35.59
N VAL A 93 -19.93 22.97 -35.25
CA VAL A 93 -18.98 23.72 -36.08
C VAL A 93 -17.66 22.96 -36.33
N GLU A 94 -17.18 22.19 -35.35
CA GLU A 94 -15.94 21.43 -35.49
C GLU A 94 -16.09 20.25 -36.46
N THR A 95 -17.24 19.56 -36.41
CA THR A 95 -17.57 18.49 -37.36
C THR A 95 -17.86 19.04 -38.76
N LEU A 96 -18.51 20.21 -38.85
CA LEU A 96 -18.71 20.92 -40.11
C LEU A 96 -17.38 21.27 -40.78
N LYS A 97 -16.40 21.75 -40.00
CA LYS A 97 -15.04 22.01 -40.51
C LYS A 97 -14.39 20.73 -41.05
N ALA A 98 -14.58 19.59 -40.38
CA ALA A 98 -14.08 18.31 -40.86
C ALA A 98 -14.74 17.89 -42.18
N ALA A 99 -16.04 18.14 -42.36
CA ALA A 99 -16.75 17.90 -43.63
C ALA A 99 -16.15 18.74 -44.78
N TYR A 100 -15.86 20.03 -44.53
CA TYR A 100 -15.16 20.86 -45.52
C TYR A 100 -13.71 20.46 -45.75
N ALA A 101 -13.04 19.83 -44.78
CA ALA A 101 -11.71 19.27 -45.00
C ALA A 101 -11.74 18.09 -45.99
N MET A 102 -12.82 17.29 -45.99
CA MET A 102 -13.04 16.26 -47.00
C MET A 102 -13.25 16.87 -48.39
N GLU A 103 -14.11 17.88 -48.50
CA GLU A 103 -14.33 18.62 -49.76
C GLU A 103 -13.02 19.21 -50.29
N PHE A 104 -12.27 19.91 -49.44
CA PHE A 104 -10.99 20.51 -49.80
C PHE A 104 -9.97 19.47 -50.29
N ALA A 105 -9.86 18.33 -49.59
CA ALA A 105 -8.95 17.26 -49.99
C ALA A 105 -9.30 16.70 -51.38
N VAL A 106 -10.58 16.50 -51.67
CA VAL A 106 -11.04 16.04 -53.00
C VAL A 106 -10.71 17.06 -54.09
N GLU A 107 -10.96 18.36 -53.85
CA GLU A 107 -10.58 19.42 -54.79
C GLU A 107 -9.07 19.49 -55.04
N GLU A 108 -8.27 19.33 -53.97
CA GLU A 108 -6.81 19.35 -54.05
C GLU A 108 -6.27 18.16 -54.85
N ILE A 109 -6.79 16.95 -54.61
CA ILE A 109 -6.43 15.73 -55.33
C ILE A 109 -6.78 15.86 -56.81
N ASN A 110 -7.98 16.34 -57.15
CA ASN A 110 -8.41 16.54 -58.54
C ASN A 110 -7.56 17.57 -59.30
N ARG A 111 -6.90 18.51 -58.60
CA ARG A 111 -5.97 19.48 -59.20
C ARG A 111 -4.55 18.96 -59.34
N ASN A 112 -4.22 17.84 -58.68
CA ASN A 112 -2.88 17.28 -58.66
C ASN A 112 -2.68 16.27 -59.80
N PRO A 113 -1.79 16.53 -60.79
CA PRO A 113 -1.61 15.64 -61.93
C PRO A 113 -0.89 14.33 -61.58
N LEU A 114 -0.30 14.20 -60.38
CA LEU A 114 0.49 13.03 -59.98
C LEU A 114 -0.35 11.90 -59.40
N ILE A 115 -1.51 12.22 -58.80
CA ILE A 115 -2.40 11.26 -58.15
C ILE A 115 -3.69 11.16 -58.95
N LEU A 116 -4.10 9.93 -59.28
CA LEU A 116 -5.31 9.64 -60.08
C LEU A 116 -5.40 10.40 -61.44
N PRO A 117 -4.37 10.33 -62.31
CA PRO A 117 -4.42 11.03 -63.59
C PRO A 117 -5.56 10.50 -64.47
N GLY A 118 -6.42 11.41 -64.94
CA GLY A 118 -7.55 11.08 -65.80
C GLY A 118 -8.78 10.53 -65.08
N VAL A 119 -8.82 10.56 -63.74
CA VAL A 119 -9.96 10.14 -62.92
C VAL A 119 -10.39 11.30 -62.04
N LYS A 120 -11.64 11.72 -62.13
CA LYS A 120 -12.19 12.80 -61.30
C LYS A 120 -12.90 12.22 -60.08
N LEU A 121 -12.42 12.55 -58.88
CA LEU A 121 -13.09 12.21 -57.63
C LEU A 121 -14.28 13.15 -57.37
N ASN A 122 -15.37 12.59 -56.89
CA ASN A 122 -16.51 13.31 -56.33
C ASN A 122 -16.74 12.88 -54.86
N TYR A 123 -17.58 13.61 -54.14
CA TYR A 123 -17.94 13.29 -52.76
C TYR A 123 -19.46 13.39 -52.53
N ARG A 124 -19.94 12.62 -51.54
CA ARG A 124 -21.31 12.71 -51.03
C ARG A 124 -21.27 12.72 -49.51
N ILE A 125 -21.64 13.84 -48.91
CA ILE A 125 -21.62 14.05 -47.46
C ILE A 125 -23.05 13.98 -46.93
N LEU A 126 -23.25 13.18 -45.88
CA LEU A 126 -24.53 12.96 -45.22
C LEU A 126 -24.40 13.25 -43.73
N ASP A 127 -25.46 13.81 -43.13
CA ASP A 127 -25.55 13.96 -41.69
C ASP A 127 -25.98 12.65 -41.02
N ASP A 128 -25.32 12.31 -39.92
CA ASP A 128 -25.62 11.14 -39.09
C ASP A 128 -26.43 11.48 -37.82
N CYS A 129 -26.64 12.77 -37.54
CA CYS A 129 -27.44 13.34 -36.45
C CYS A 129 -27.11 12.77 -35.05
N SER A 130 -25.93 12.18 -34.84
CA SER A 130 -25.59 11.40 -33.63
C SER A 130 -26.53 10.21 -33.30
N LEU A 131 -27.43 9.79 -34.21
CA LEU A 131 -28.50 8.84 -33.89
C LEU A 131 -28.39 7.56 -34.73
N HIS A 132 -28.56 6.40 -34.08
CA HIS A 132 -28.40 5.08 -34.71
C HIS A 132 -29.24 4.88 -35.99
N PRO A 133 -30.53 5.26 -36.05
CA PRO A 133 -31.34 5.08 -37.27
C PRO A 133 -30.82 5.91 -38.45
N TRP A 134 -30.40 7.16 -38.20
CA TRP A 134 -29.90 8.08 -39.22
C TRP A 134 -28.56 7.61 -39.79
N VAL A 135 -27.64 7.14 -38.94
CA VAL A 135 -26.38 6.57 -39.40
C VAL A 135 -26.60 5.35 -40.30
N LEU A 136 -27.50 4.45 -39.89
CA LEU A 136 -27.83 3.26 -40.66
C LEU A 136 -28.40 3.63 -42.02
N HIS A 137 -29.37 4.54 -42.03
CA HIS A 137 -30.00 5.02 -43.25
C HIS A 137 -28.98 5.70 -44.19
N GLY A 138 -28.11 6.56 -43.65
CA GLY A 138 -27.03 7.19 -44.41
C GLY A 138 -26.03 6.17 -44.97
N ALA A 139 -25.60 5.19 -44.16
CA ALA A 139 -24.70 4.13 -44.61
C ALA A 139 -25.32 3.26 -45.71
N PHE A 140 -26.60 2.88 -45.59
CA PHE A 140 -27.31 2.15 -46.62
C PHE A 140 -27.51 2.98 -47.89
N SER A 141 -27.81 4.28 -47.76
CA SER A 141 -27.92 5.18 -48.90
C SER A 141 -26.59 5.39 -49.62
N LEU A 142 -25.46 5.29 -48.92
CA LEU A 142 -24.14 5.28 -49.51
C LEU A 142 -23.91 3.95 -50.24
N VAL A 143 -24.13 2.79 -49.61
CA VAL A 143 -23.85 1.48 -50.22
C VAL A 143 -24.77 1.15 -51.41
N GLY A 144 -26.04 1.56 -51.38
CA GLY A 144 -27.04 1.20 -52.38
C GLY A 144 -27.02 2.01 -53.68
N GLY A 145 -26.32 3.15 -53.73
CA GLY A 145 -26.35 4.06 -54.88
C GLY A 145 -27.73 4.65 -55.19
N GLU A 146 -27.88 5.26 -56.38
CA GLU A 146 -29.15 5.79 -56.91
C GLU A 146 -29.93 4.77 -57.77
N THR A 147 -29.35 3.59 -58.04
CA THR A 147 -29.89 2.57 -58.96
C THR A 147 -30.41 1.32 -58.23
N GLU A 148 -31.39 0.61 -58.83
CA GLU A 148 -31.99 -0.63 -58.29
C GLU A 148 -31.04 -1.87 -58.28
N SER A 149 -29.77 -1.73 -58.70
CA SER A 149 -28.77 -2.79 -58.71
C SER A 149 -27.60 -2.50 -57.76
N CYS A 150 -27.24 -3.48 -56.92
CA CYS A 150 -26.10 -3.47 -55.99
C CYS A 150 -24.70 -3.51 -56.66
N GLU A 151 -24.61 -3.12 -57.94
CA GLU A 151 -23.37 -3.04 -58.71
C GLU A 151 -23.16 -1.60 -59.14
N SER A 152 -22.50 -0.77 -58.32
CA SER A 152 -21.60 0.32 -58.76
C SER A 152 -21.06 1.18 -57.62
N THR A 153 -19.80 1.58 -57.83
CA THR A 153 -18.99 2.63 -57.19
C THR A 153 -18.51 2.41 -55.75
N ALA A 154 -17.19 2.36 -55.64
CA ALA A 154 -16.41 2.24 -54.42
C ALA A 154 -16.64 3.43 -53.49
N ILE A 155 -17.66 3.34 -52.66
CA ILE A 155 -17.98 4.34 -51.66
C ILE A 155 -17.23 3.95 -50.41
N LEU A 156 -16.09 4.63 -50.17
CA LEU A 156 -15.37 4.62 -48.90
C LEU A 156 -16.18 5.51 -47.96
N PRO A 157 -17.02 4.98 -47.05
CA PRO A 157 -17.73 5.83 -46.13
C PRO A 157 -16.68 6.35 -45.14
N GLN A 158 -16.58 7.66 -44.97
CA GLN A 158 -15.83 8.26 -43.87
C GLN A 158 -16.83 8.58 -42.77
N SER A 159 -16.90 7.77 -41.72
CA SER A 159 -17.87 8.05 -40.65
C SER A 159 -17.27 8.79 -39.47
N HIS A 160 -18.05 9.74 -38.97
CA HIS A 160 -17.99 10.29 -37.63
C HIS A 160 -18.19 9.18 -36.63
N VAL A 161 -17.25 9.08 -35.71
CA VAL A 161 -17.29 8.01 -34.73
C VAL A 161 -16.80 8.53 -33.40
N SER A 162 -17.71 9.06 -32.60
CA SER A 162 -17.46 9.22 -31.18
C SER A 162 -18.69 8.90 -30.33
N GLY A 163 -18.44 8.46 -29.09
CA GLY A 163 -19.44 7.98 -28.11
C GLY A 163 -20.09 6.65 -28.50
N THR A 164 -20.92 6.11 -27.59
CA THR A 164 -21.75 4.87 -27.63
C THR A 164 -22.04 4.23 -28.99
N SER A 165 -22.29 5.03 -30.01
CA SER A 165 -22.56 4.60 -31.36
C SER A 165 -21.30 4.12 -32.13
N SER A 166 -20.07 4.26 -31.62
CA SER A 166 -18.82 4.00 -32.35
C SER A 166 -18.53 2.53 -32.66
N ALA A 167 -18.51 1.71 -31.61
CA ALA A 167 -18.31 0.27 -31.71
C ALA A 167 -19.45 -0.38 -32.49
N MET A 168 -20.70 0.05 -32.25
CA MET A 168 -21.87 -0.51 -32.91
C MET A 168 -21.95 -0.09 -34.38
N ARG A 169 -21.64 1.17 -34.74
CA ARG A 169 -21.58 1.66 -36.14
C ARG A 169 -20.49 0.97 -36.95
N GLY A 170 -19.27 0.91 -36.42
CA GLY A 170 -18.15 0.22 -37.06
C GLY A 170 -18.40 -1.28 -37.20
N LYS A 171 -18.99 -1.91 -36.18
CA LYS A 171 -19.38 -3.33 -36.19
C LYS A 171 -20.51 -3.63 -37.16
N LEU A 172 -21.50 -2.74 -37.27
CA LEU A 172 -22.63 -2.94 -38.17
C LEU A 172 -22.23 -2.75 -39.63
N ILE A 173 -21.44 -1.72 -39.96
CA ILE A 173 -20.93 -1.51 -41.32
C ILE A 173 -19.94 -2.62 -41.73
N SER A 174 -19.04 -3.02 -40.83
CA SER A 174 -18.06 -4.09 -41.14
C SER A 174 -18.67 -5.49 -41.21
N MET A 175 -19.77 -5.77 -40.49
CA MET A 175 -20.52 -7.03 -40.61
C MET A 175 -21.24 -7.16 -41.95
N MET A 176 -21.53 -6.05 -42.63
CA MET A 176 -22.36 -6.00 -43.83
C MET A 176 -21.62 -6.34 -45.14
N ARG A 177 -20.54 -7.15 -45.13
CA ARG A 177 -19.73 -7.49 -46.35
C ARG A 177 -19.53 -6.28 -47.31
N CYS A 178 -19.44 -5.09 -46.72
CA CYS A 178 -19.55 -3.78 -47.38
C CYS A 178 -18.19 -3.31 -47.91
N PRO A 179 -18.13 -2.21 -48.68
CA PRO A 179 -16.87 -1.59 -49.09
C PRO A 179 -15.94 -1.31 -47.90
N PRO A 180 -14.62 -1.20 -48.13
CA PRO A 180 -13.67 -0.75 -47.11
C PRO A 180 -14.10 0.58 -46.50
N HIS A 181 -13.87 0.76 -45.21
CA HIS A 181 -14.26 1.94 -44.44
C HIS A 181 -13.06 2.51 -43.69
N ILE A 182 -12.84 3.83 -43.78
CA ILE A 182 -11.77 4.53 -43.08
C ILE A 182 -12.40 5.54 -42.11
N SER A 183 -12.36 5.26 -40.82
CA SER A 183 -12.85 6.20 -39.80
C SER A 183 -11.79 7.21 -39.40
N TYR A 184 -12.19 8.48 -39.28
CA TYR A 184 -11.30 9.55 -38.82
C TYR A 184 -11.33 9.78 -37.30
N LEU A 185 -12.27 9.16 -36.58
CA LEU A 185 -12.48 9.41 -35.15
C LEU A 185 -12.77 8.15 -34.30
N ALA A 186 -12.93 6.97 -34.91
CA ALA A 186 -13.21 5.72 -34.19
C ALA A 186 -12.00 5.16 -33.43
N SER A 187 -11.81 5.58 -32.18
CA SER A 187 -10.66 5.20 -31.38
C SER A 187 -10.83 3.92 -30.54
N CYS A 188 -12.05 3.36 -30.43
CA CYS A 188 -12.33 2.16 -29.61
C CYS A 188 -11.35 1.00 -29.88
N PRO A 189 -10.77 0.36 -28.84
CA PRO A 189 -9.92 -0.82 -28.98
C PRO A 189 -10.64 -2.02 -29.62
N CYS A 190 -11.96 -2.07 -29.45
CA CYS A 190 -12.82 -3.12 -29.98
C CYS A 190 -12.72 -3.29 -31.50
N LEU A 191 -12.39 -2.22 -32.24
CA LEU A 191 -12.37 -2.21 -33.71
C LEU A 191 -11.06 -2.73 -34.31
N SER A 192 -10.02 -2.97 -33.49
CA SER A 192 -8.73 -3.47 -33.95
C SER A 192 -8.72 -4.97 -34.29
N ASP A 193 -9.78 -5.73 -33.95
CA ASP A 193 -9.87 -7.17 -34.27
C ASP A 193 -10.18 -7.38 -35.76
N ARG A 194 -9.13 -7.61 -36.56
CA ARG A 194 -9.20 -7.82 -38.01
C ARG A 194 -9.94 -9.09 -38.42
N HIS A 195 -10.10 -10.08 -37.54
CA HIS A 195 -10.90 -11.26 -37.85
C HIS A 195 -12.39 -10.93 -37.84
N ARG A 196 -12.81 -10.03 -36.95
CA ARG A 196 -14.19 -9.56 -36.85
C ARG A 196 -14.46 -8.39 -37.80
N PHE A 197 -13.47 -7.52 -38.01
CA PHE A 197 -13.56 -6.26 -38.73
C PHE A 197 -12.50 -6.13 -39.85
N PRO A 198 -12.53 -7.01 -40.86
CA PRO A 198 -11.50 -7.05 -41.91
C PRO A 198 -11.48 -5.81 -42.82
N ASN A 199 -12.61 -5.11 -42.94
CA ASN A 199 -12.80 -3.98 -43.86
C ASN A 199 -12.64 -2.61 -43.18
N PHE A 200 -12.26 -2.58 -41.89
CA PHE A 200 -12.18 -1.36 -41.09
C PHE A 200 -10.74 -0.85 -41.01
N PHE A 201 -10.55 0.45 -41.27
CA PHE A 201 -9.30 1.20 -41.11
C PHE A 201 -9.58 2.50 -40.38
N ARG A 202 -8.55 3.13 -39.83
CA ARG A 202 -8.71 4.44 -39.18
C ARG A 202 -7.46 5.31 -39.23
N THR A 203 -7.70 6.62 -39.30
CA THR A 203 -6.67 7.67 -39.22
C THR A 203 -6.55 8.29 -37.83
N ILE A 204 -7.14 7.65 -36.82
CA ILE A 204 -6.95 7.95 -35.40
C ILE A 204 -6.33 6.72 -34.70
N PRO A 205 -5.42 6.90 -33.73
CA PRO A 205 -4.91 5.75 -32.98
C PRO A 205 -5.95 5.10 -32.08
N SER A 206 -5.64 3.87 -31.63
CA SER A 206 -6.44 3.14 -30.64
C SER A 206 -6.38 3.77 -29.25
N ASP A 207 -7.51 3.79 -28.53
CA ASP A 207 -7.57 4.27 -27.14
C ASP A 207 -6.69 3.45 -26.19
N VAL A 208 -6.24 2.25 -26.59
CA VAL A 208 -5.24 1.49 -25.83
C VAL A 208 -4.00 2.34 -25.55
N TYR A 209 -3.51 3.07 -26.56
CA TYR A 209 -2.30 3.90 -26.42
C TYR A 209 -2.58 5.13 -25.56
N GLN A 210 -3.78 5.69 -25.66
CA GLN A 210 -4.21 6.80 -24.82
C GLN A 210 -4.36 6.39 -23.35
N ALA A 211 -5.02 5.27 -23.07
CA ALA A 211 -5.18 4.72 -21.73
C ALA A 211 -3.81 4.41 -21.08
N LYS A 212 -2.89 3.83 -21.86
CA LYS A 212 -1.50 3.62 -21.44
C LYS A 212 -0.76 4.93 -21.18
N THR A 213 -0.97 5.94 -22.01
CA THR A 213 -0.41 7.29 -21.79
C THR A 213 -0.89 7.87 -20.47
N MET A 214 -2.19 7.78 -20.17
CA MET A 214 -2.74 8.25 -18.90
C MET A 214 -2.19 7.48 -17.69
N ALA A 215 -2.03 6.16 -17.81
CA ALA A 215 -1.38 5.34 -16.79
C ALA A 215 0.08 5.78 -16.57
N ARG A 216 0.84 6.04 -17.63
CA ARG A 216 2.22 6.54 -17.53
C ARG A 216 2.31 7.94 -16.94
N LEU A 217 1.33 8.81 -17.20
CA LEU A 217 1.24 10.11 -16.52
C LEU A 217 1.03 9.91 -15.00
N ALA A 218 0.16 8.98 -14.60
CA ALA A 218 -0.02 8.64 -13.18
C ALA A 218 1.27 8.16 -12.51
N LEU A 219 2.03 7.29 -13.19
CA LEU A 219 3.32 6.82 -12.70
C LEU A 219 4.37 7.94 -12.64
N LEU A 220 4.45 8.78 -13.68
CA LEU A 220 5.39 9.90 -13.76
C LEU A 220 5.22 10.91 -12.64
N PHE A 221 3.98 11.10 -12.19
CA PHE A 221 3.60 12.05 -11.14
C PHE A 221 3.38 11.41 -9.76
N ASN A 222 3.72 10.11 -9.60
CA ASN A 222 3.56 9.35 -8.36
C ASN A 222 2.13 9.38 -7.78
N TRP A 223 1.11 9.39 -8.65
CA TRP A 223 -0.29 9.29 -8.24
C TRP A 223 -0.66 7.84 -8.00
N THR A 224 -0.95 7.48 -6.75
CA THR A 224 -1.30 6.10 -6.37
C THR A 224 -2.79 5.89 -6.12
N TRP A 225 -3.58 6.96 -6.06
CA TRP A 225 -5.01 6.92 -5.78
C TRP A 225 -5.79 7.76 -6.79
N ILE A 226 -6.51 7.11 -7.71
CA ILE A 226 -7.13 7.79 -8.87
C ILE A 226 -8.62 7.45 -8.93
N GLY A 227 -9.48 8.46 -9.12
CA GLY A 227 -10.89 8.25 -9.47
C GLY A 227 -11.08 8.13 -10.98
N ALA A 228 -12.10 7.41 -11.42
CA ALA A 228 -12.43 7.31 -12.85
C ALA A 228 -13.93 7.55 -13.10
N VAL A 229 -14.23 8.38 -14.10
CA VAL A 229 -15.58 8.56 -14.66
C VAL A 229 -15.54 8.17 -16.14
N ILE A 230 -16.36 7.21 -16.53
CA ILE A 230 -16.34 6.64 -17.88
C ILE A 230 -17.73 6.65 -18.49
N GLU A 231 -17.81 6.73 -19.82
CA GLU A 231 -19.05 6.45 -20.53
C GLU A 231 -19.40 4.95 -20.41
N ASN A 232 -20.67 4.64 -20.23
CA ASN A 232 -21.17 3.28 -20.01
C ASN A 232 -21.29 2.49 -21.33
N ASN A 233 -20.17 2.34 -22.05
CA ASN A 233 -20.10 1.68 -23.35
C ASN A 233 -18.73 1.01 -23.57
N ASP A 234 -18.52 0.42 -24.75
CA ASP A 234 -17.25 -0.22 -25.10
C ASP A 234 -16.07 0.77 -25.15
N TYR A 235 -16.30 2.04 -25.51
CA TYR A 235 -15.27 3.09 -25.52
C TYR A 235 -14.72 3.32 -24.09
N GLY A 236 -15.59 3.65 -23.14
CA GLY A 236 -15.19 3.89 -21.75
C GLY A 236 -14.70 2.64 -21.03
N ARG A 237 -15.39 1.49 -21.20
CA ARG A 237 -15.07 0.23 -20.51
C ARG A 237 -13.74 -0.38 -20.97
N LEU A 238 -13.46 -0.39 -22.27
CA LEU A 238 -12.19 -0.95 -22.77
C LEU A 238 -11.01 -0.01 -22.50
N ALA A 239 -11.24 1.31 -22.52
CA ALA A 239 -10.22 2.28 -22.13
C ALA A 239 -9.79 2.11 -20.66
N ILE A 240 -10.75 2.01 -19.73
CA ILE A 240 -10.40 1.80 -18.31
C ILE A 240 -9.77 0.43 -18.07
N GLN A 241 -10.18 -0.60 -18.81
CA GLN A 241 -9.53 -1.92 -18.75
C GLN A 241 -8.07 -1.84 -19.21
N ALA A 242 -7.78 -1.14 -20.31
CA ALA A 242 -6.42 -0.94 -20.80
C ALA A 242 -5.57 -0.14 -19.81
N PHE A 243 -6.16 0.88 -19.15
CA PHE A 243 -5.51 1.63 -18.07
C PHE A 243 -5.17 0.71 -16.89
N GLN A 244 -6.13 -0.09 -16.42
CA GLN A 244 -5.94 -1.04 -15.31
C GLN A 244 -4.87 -2.09 -15.60
N GLU A 245 -4.79 -2.59 -16.83
CA GLU A 245 -3.76 -3.56 -17.25
C GLU A 245 -2.36 -2.93 -17.19
N GLU A 246 -2.20 -1.67 -17.65
CA GLU A 246 -0.90 -0.97 -17.63
C GLU A 246 -0.44 -0.65 -16.20
N ILE A 247 -1.36 -0.36 -15.27
CA ILE A 247 -1.00 -0.07 -13.86
C ILE A 247 -0.87 -1.31 -12.98
N LYS A 248 -1.09 -2.51 -13.51
CA LYS A 248 -1.06 -3.75 -12.73
C LYS A 248 0.32 -3.98 -12.12
N GLY A 249 0.37 -4.10 -10.79
CA GLY A 249 1.63 -4.28 -10.05
C GLY A 249 2.47 -3.01 -9.89
N SER A 250 2.00 -1.85 -10.33
CA SER A 250 2.72 -0.57 -10.24
C SER A 250 2.46 0.22 -8.95
N GLY A 251 1.54 -0.24 -8.09
CA GLY A 251 1.16 0.44 -6.85
C GLY A 251 0.14 1.57 -7.02
N VAL A 252 -0.51 1.69 -8.18
CA VAL A 252 -1.64 2.60 -8.43
C VAL A 252 -2.97 1.85 -8.25
N CYS A 253 -3.93 2.47 -7.58
CA CYS A 253 -5.27 1.92 -7.35
C CYS A 253 -6.36 2.90 -7.77
N LEU A 254 -7.53 2.35 -8.15
CA LEU A 254 -8.73 3.12 -8.38
C LEU A 254 -9.51 3.34 -7.07
N ALA A 255 -9.85 4.58 -6.78
CA ALA A 255 -10.66 4.99 -5.64
C ALA A 255 -12.15 4.71 -5.86
N PHE A 256 -12.63 4.98 -7.08
CA PHE A 256 -13.97 4.70 -7.55
C PHE A 256 -13.97 4.59 -9.07
N LEU A 257 -15.01 3.95 -9.61
CA LEU A 257 -15.30 3.90 -11.03
C LEU A 257 -16.79 4.20 -11.22
N GLU A 258 -17.10 5.39 -11.72
CA GLU A 258 -18.47 5.80 -12.05
C GLU A 258 -18.70 5.66 -13.55
N ALA A 259 -19.74 4.94 -13.92
CA ALA A 259 -20.19 4.87 -15.31
C ALA A 259 -21.35 5.86 -15.51
N VAL A 260 -21.32 6.62 -16.60
CA VAL A 260 -22.37 7.56 -16.99
C VAL A 260 -22.91 7.19 -18.36
N SER A 261 -24.23 7.29 -18.55
CA SER A 261 -24.88 7.02 -19.84
C SER A 261 -25.50 8.31 -20.37
N ARG A 262 -25.48 8.48 -21.69
CA ARG A 262 -25.97 9.71 -22.33
C ARG A 262 -27.47 9.91 -22.10
N GLU A 263 -28.23 8.83 -22.09
CA GLU A 263 -29.68 8.82 -21.90
C GLU A 263 -30.08 9.28 -20.49
N THR A 264 -29.23 9.04 -19.49
CA THR A 264 -29.45 9.32 -18.06
C THR A 264 -28.47 10.36 -17.51
N ILE A 265 -27.86 11.17 -18.39
CA ILE A 265 -26.70 12.00 -18.05
C ILE A 265 -26.96 12.98 -16.91
N GLU A 266 -28.17 13.54 -16.80
CA GLU A 266 -28.49 14.48 -15.73
C GLU A 266 -28.44 13.86 -14.33
N GLU A 267 -28.90 12.61 -14.20
CA GLU A 267 -28.88 11.86 -12.94
C GLU A 267 -27.48 11.28 -12.67
N ASP A 268 -26.88 10.70 -13.71
CA ASP A 268 -25.54 10.11 -13.64
C ASP A 268 -24.46 11.15 -13.30
N ALA A 269 -24.53 12.35 -13.88
CA ALA A 269 -23.62 13.44 -13.55
C ALA A 269 -23.76 13.91 -12.10
N LYS A 270 -24.99 13.94 -11.55
CA LYS A 270 -25.22 14.27 -10.12
C LYS A 270 -24.63 13.20 -9.20
N ARG A 271 -24.81 11.93 -9.55
CA ARG A 271 -24.22 10.79 -8.81
C ARG A 271 -22.70 10.86 -8.84
N ALA A 272 -22.12 10.95 -10.05
CA ALA A 272 -20.67 11.04 -10.23
C ALA A 272 -20.07 12.24 -9.51
N ALA A 273 -20.69 13.42 -9.58
CA ALA A 273 -20.25 14.61 -8.84
C ALA A 273 -20.27 14.40 -7.32
N THR A 274 -21.28 13.67 -6.80
CA THR A 274 -21.38 13.32 -5.38
C THR A 274 -20.25 12.37 -4.97
N THR A 275 -19.99 11.33 -5.76
CA THR A 275 -18.86 10.40 -5.54
C THR A 275 -17.52 11.13 -5.56
N VAL A 276 -17.31 12.01 -6.54
CA VAL A 276 -16.10 12.85 -6.66
C VAL A 276 -15.91 13.75 -5.43
N GLN A 277 -16.99 14.37 -4.95
CA GLN A 277 -16.96 15.25 -3.77
C GLN A 277 -16.56 14.49 -2.50
N HIS A 278 -17.11 13.28 -2.29
CA HIS A 278 -16.84 12.47 -1.09
C HIS A 278 -15.52 11.68 -1.16
N SER A 279 -14.98 11.44 -2.35
CA SER A 279 -13.72 10.71 -2.50
C SER A 279 -12.51 11.51 -2.02
N THR A 280 -11.53 10.81 -1.44
CA THR A 280 -10.20 11.36 -1.12
C THR A 280 -9.29 11.48 -2.34
N ALA A 281 -9.65 10.86 -3.46
CA ALA A 281 -8.88 10.98 -4.70
C ALA A 281 -8.90 12.42 -5.23
N ARG A 282 -7.71 12.98 -5.41
CA ARG A 282 -7.51 14.32 -5.97
C ARG A 282 -7.40 14.28 -7.49
N VAL A 283 -6.98 13.16 -8.05
CA VAL A 283 -6.81 12.97 -9.49
C VAL A 283 -7.96 12.14 -10.04
N ILE A 284 -8.61 12.64 -11.09
CA ILE A 284 -9.79 12.01 -11.70
C ILE A 284 -9.57 11.88 -13.20
N LEU A 285 -9.58 10.65 -13.69
CA LEU A 285 -9.53 10.32 -15.10
C LEU A 285 -10.96 10.32 -15.66
N ILE A 286 -11.17 10.99 -16.79
CA ILE A 286 -12.49 11.07 -17.44
C ILE A 286 -12.40 10.62 -18.90
N PHE A 287 -13.05 9.51 -19.20
CA PHE A 287 -13.26 8.97 -20.55
C PHE A 287 -14.74 9.06 -20.93
N CYS A 288 -15.18 10.26 -21.28
CA CYS A 288 -16.56 10.56 -21.66
C CYS A 288 -16.58 11.54 -22.84
N TRP A 289 -17.73 11.71 -23.49
CA TRP A 289 -17.90 12.74 -24.50
C TRP A 289 -18.01 14.14 -23.88
N TYR A 290 -17.59 15.17 -24.60
CA TYR A 290 -17.50 16.53 -24.04
C TYR A 290 -18.84 17.07 -23.50
N THR A 291 -19.97 16.65 -24.07
CA THR A 291 -21.31 17.03 -23.58
C THR A 291 -21.58 16.47 -22.18
N ASP A 292 -21.12 15.25 -21.93
CA ASP A 292 -21.36 14.53 -20.69
C ASP A 292 -20.44 15.07 -19.60
N VAL A 293 -19.20 15.40 -19.98
CA VAL A 293 -18.24 16.12 -19.12
C VAL A 293 -18.77 17.50 -18.75
N ARG A 294 -19.42 18.22 -19.67
CA ARG A 294 -20.05 19.51 -19.37
C ARG A 294 -21.05 19.39 -18.22
N GLU A 295 -21.94 18.41 -18.28
CA GLU A 295 -22.94 18.21 -17.23
C GLU A 295 -22.29 17.84 -15.89
N LEU A 296 -21.28 16.97 -15.91
CA LEU A 296 -20.49 16.66 -14.71
C LEU A 296 -19.83 17.92 -14.11
N PHE A 297 -19.17 18.73 -14.93
CA PHE A 297 -18.48 19.93 -14.48
C PHE A 297 -19.46 20.99 -13.95
N LEU A 298 -20.64 21.12 -14.56
CA LEU A 298 -21.69 21.99 -14.04
C LEU A 298 -22.17 21.53 -12.65
N GLN A 299 -22.30 20.23 -12.42
CA GLN A 299 -22.65 19.71 -11.09
C GLN A 299 -21.52 19.93 -10.07
N LEU A 300 -20.26 19.76 -10.46
CA LEU A 300 -19.10 20.03 -9.61
C LEU A 300 -18.96 21.52 -9.27
N ALA A 301 -19.21 22.41 -10.24
CA ALA A 301 -19.20 23.86 -10.05
C ALA A 301 -20.30 24.31 -9.08
N LYS A 302 -21.52 23.77 -9.23
CA LYS A 302 -22.63 24.01 -8.27
C LYS A 302 -22.29 23.59 -6.83
N ARG A 303 -21.41 22.59 -6.68
CA ARG A 303 -20.95 22.06 -5.39
C ARG A 303 -19.64 22.67 -4.90
N ASN A 304 -19.06 23.61 -5.66
CA ASN A 304 -17.78 24.24 -5.39
C ASN A 304 -16.61 23.25 -5.20
N VAL A 305 -16.57 22.20 -6.02
CA VAL A 305 -15.47 21.20 -6.03
C VAL A 305 -14.39 21.65 -7.02
N THR A 306 -13.41 22.40 -6.54
CA THR A 306 -12.35 23.05 -7.36
C THR A 306 -10.96 22.50 -7.09
N ASP A 307 -10.84 21.51 -6.22
CA ASP A 307 -9.60 20.95 -5.67
C ASP A 307 -9.27 19.57 -6.25
N ARG A 308 -9.72 19.32 -7.50
CA ARG A 308 -9.57 18.06 -8.24
C ARG A 308 -8.80 18.30 -9.55
N GLN A 309 -7.79 17.48 -9.78
CA GLN A 309 -7.00 17.45 -11.00
C GLN A 309 -7.62 16.46 -12.00
N PHE A 310 -8.07 16.96 -13.14
CA PHE A 310 -8.67 16.10 -14.18
C PHE A 310 -7.66 15.67 -15.23
N ILE A 311 -7.75 14.40 -15.63
CA ILE A 311 -7.05 13.83 -16.78
C ILE A 311 -8.08 13.59 -17.89
N ALA A 312 -7.91 14.30 -19.00
CA ALA A 312 -8.86 14.34 -20.11
C ALA A 312 -8.51 13.40 -21.25
N SER A 313 -9.51 12.68 -21.74
CA SER A 313 -9.44 11.93 -22.99
C SER A 313 -9.42 12.86 -24.21
N GLU A 314 -8.95 12.33 -25.34
CA GLU A 314 -8.96 13.00 -26.65
C GLU A 314 -10.33 13.51 -27.06
N ALA A 315 -11.40 12.84 -26.60
CA ALA A 315 -12.78 13.20 -26.86
C ALA A 315 -13.20 14.60 -26.35
N TRP A 316 -12.53 15.14 -25.33
CA TRP A 316 -12.93 16.42 -24.73
C TRP A 316 -11.78 17.34 -24.34
N SER A 317 -10.53 16.86 -24.34
CA SER A 317 -9.34 17.63 -23.97
C SER A 317 -9.10 18.88 -24.83
N THR A 318 -9.68 18.96 -26.03
CA THR A 318 -9.58 20.11 -26.93
C THR A 318 -10.93 20.76 -27.21
N SER A 319 -11.97 20.45 -26.43
CA SER A 319 -13.32 20.97 -26.63
C SER A 319 -13.37 22.49 -26.41
N SER A 320 -13.64 23.22 -27.49
CA SER A 320 -13.86 24.67 -27.46
C SER A 320 -15.11 25.04 -26.65
N ASP A 321 -16.18 24.26 -26.78
CA ASP A 321 -17.43 24.39 -26.02
C ASP A 321 -17.20 24.36 -24.50
N LEU A 322 -16.25 23.55 -24.02
CA LEU A 322 -15.89 23.51 -22.60
C LEU A 322 -14.96 24.64 -22.20
N LEU A 323 -13.94 24.96 -23.01
CA LEU A 323 -12.97 26.03 -22.73
C LEU A 323 -13.64 27.42 -22.64
N GLN A 324 -14.68 27.66 -23.43
CA GLN A 324 -15.42 28.93 -23.46
C GLN A 324 -16.54 29.02 -22.42
N ASN A 325 -16.85 27.91 -21.73
CA ASN A 325 -17.96 27.88 -20.79
C ASN A 325 -17.57 28.50 -19.43
N VAL A 326 -18.06 29.73 -19.21
CA VAL A 326 -17.78 30.52 -18.00
C VAL A 326 -18.22 29.81 -16.71
N ALA A 327 -19.28 29.00 -16.75
CA ALA A 327 -19.83 28.37 -15.56
C ALA A 327 -18.93 27.27 -14.96
N ILE A 328 -17.97 26.75 -15.72
CA ILE A 328 -17.09 25.64 -15.31
C ILE A 328 -15.63 26.04 -15.15
N LEU A 329 -15.26 27.31 -15.39
CA LEU A 329 -13.88 27.79 -15.39
C LEU A 329 -13.10 27.40 -14.11
N ASN A 330 -13.75 27.55 -12.95
CA ASN A 330 -13.12 27.27 -11.65
C ASN A 330 -12.83 25.79 -11.40
N VAL A 331 -13.54 24.88 -12.08
CA VAL A 331 -13.35 23.43 -11.97
C VAL A 331 -12.40 22.92 -13.06
N ALA A 332 -12.46 23.54 -14.24
CA ALA A 332 -11.73 23.09 -15.43
C ALA A 332 -10.30 23.63 -15.54
N SER A 333 -9.90 24.56 -14.66
CA SER A 333 -8.53 25.08 -14.65
C SER A 333 -7.50 23.99 -14.33
N GLY A 334 -6.41 23.96 -15.10
CA GLY A 334 -5.31 23.02 -14.92
C GLY A 334 -5.58 21.61 -15.44
N VAL A 335 -6.69 21.34 -16.15
CA VAL A 335 -6.95 20.04 -16.80
C VAL A 335 -5.74 19.62 -17.63
N LEU A 336 -5.34 18.35 -17.49
CA LEU A 336 -4.27 17.72 -18.25
C LEU A 336 -4.89 16.75 -19.24
N GLY A 337 -4.66 16.91 -20.54
CA GLY A 337 -5.35 16.11 -21.56
C GLY A 337 -4.42 15.40 -22.52
N VAL A 338 -4.85 14.23 -22.96
CA VAL A 338 -4.34 13.60 -24.19
C VAL A 338 -5.18 14.12 -25.34
N ALA A 339 -4.56 14.59 -26.42
CA ALA A 339 -5.24 15.17 -27.57
C ALA A 339 -4.76 14.53 -28.87
N ILE A 340 -5.66 14.38 -29.84
CA ILE A 340 -5.31 13.92 -31.20
C ILE A 340 -4.19 14.81 -31.76
N ARG A 341 -3.15 14.23 -32.34
CA ARG A 341 -2.02 14.97 -32.92
C ARG A 341 -2.51 16.10 -33.83
N SER A 342 -2.06 17.32 -33.56
CA SER A 342 -2.37 18.48 -34.41
C SER A 342 -1.40 18.62 -35.57
N ALA A 343 -1.92 18.98 -36.74
CA ALA A 343 -1.14 19.32 -37.93
C ALA A 343 -1.78 20.49 -38.70
N ARG A 344 -1.12 20.95 -39.75
CA ARG A 344 -1.61 22.02 -40.63
C ARG A 344 -2.06 21.44 -41.97
N ILE A 345 -3.06 22.05 -42.59
CA ILE A 345 -3.44 21.76 -43.98
C ILE A 345 -3.14 23.03 -44.78
N PRO A 346 -2.10 23.04 -45.63
CA PRO A 346 -1.78 24.19 -46.49
C PRO A 346 -3.00 24.61 -47.33
N GLY A 347 -3.24 25.91 -47.48
CA GLY A 347 -4.35 26.45 -48.29
C GLY A 347 -5.75 26.31 -47.68
N PHE A 348 -5.97 25.43 -46.69
CA PHE A 348 -7.30 25.17 -46.14
C PHE A 348 -7.93 26.41 -45.46
N LYS A 349 -7.12 27.25 -44.81
CA LYS A 349 -7.61 28.52 -44.23
C LYS A 349 -8.24 29.41 -45.30
N SER A 350 -7.52 29.62 -46.41
CA SER A 350 -7.98 30.44 -47.52
C SER A 350 -9.22 29.84 -48.18
N PHE A 351 -9.30 28.51 -48.26
CA PHE A 351 -10.49 27.81 -48.74
C PHE A 351 -11.72 28.11 -47.85
N LEU A 352 -11.61 27.92 -46.54
CA LEU A 352 -12.71 28.20 -45.60
C LEU A 352 -13.15 29.67 -45.64
N GLN A 353 -12.20 30.60 -45.70
CA GLN A 353 -12.49 32.03 -45.76
C GLN A 353 -13.16 32.46 -47.08
N GLY A 354 -12.96 31.70 -48.16
CA GLY A 354 -13.60 31.91 -49.46
C GLY A 354 -15.03 31.37 -49.56
N LEU A 355 -15.50 30.60 -48.57
CA LEU A 355 -16.86 30.04 -48.56
C LEU A 355 -17.90 31.16 -48.43
N LYS A 356 -18.92 31.13 -49.29
CA LYS A 356 -20.06 32.07 -49.26
C LYS A 356 -21.36 31.35 -49.60
N PRO A 357 -22.45 31.54 -48.81
CA PRO A 357 -23.76 30.98 -49.13
C PRO A 357 -24.29 31.39 -50.51
N SER A 358 -23.95 32.59 -50.99
CA SER A 358 -24.37 33.09 -52.32
C SER A 358 -23.84 32.25 -53.48
N ASN A 359 -22.65 31.67 -53.32
CA ASN A 359 -22.00 30.87 -54.36
C ASN A 359 -22.45 29.40 -54.30
N ARG A 360 -23.12 29.00 -53.20
CA ARG A 360 -23.47 27.62 -52.88
C ARG A 360 -24.89 27.55 -52.29
N PRO A 361 -25.93 27.90 -53.07
CA PRO A 361 -27.30 27.96 -52.56
C PRO A 361 -27.86 26.60 -52.11
N GLY A 362 -27.27 25.49 -52.55
CA GLY A 362 -27.62 24.12 -52.11
C GLY A 362 -27.00 23.69 -50.78
N ASP A 363 -26.01 24.42 -50.27
CA ASP A 363 -25.35 24.09 -48.99
C ASP A 363 -26.13 24.71 -47.82
N LEU A 364 -27.08 23.95 -47.29
CA LEU A 364 -27.97 24.38 -46.20
C LEU A 364 -27.21 24.59 -44.89
N HIS A 365 -26.16 23.80 -44.66
CA HIS A 365 -25.37 23.82 -43.42
C HIS A 365 -24.45 25.03 -43.38
N LEU A 366 -23.88 25.43 -44.53
CA LEU A 366 -23.18 26.71 -44.65
C LEU A 366 -24.08 27.88 -44.32
N ARG A 367 -25.33 27.84 -44.80
CA ARG A 367 -26.32 28.89 -44.53
C ARG A 367 -26.62 28.98 -43.05
N GLU A 368 -26.94 27.87 -42.39
CA GLU A 368 -27.20 27.85 -40.95
C GLU A 368 -25.99 28.34 -40.14
N PHE A 369 -24.77 27.90 -40.50
CA PHE A 369 -23.55 28.42 -39.89
C PHE A 369 -23.42 29.93 -40.09
N TRP A 370 -23.70 30.43 -41.29
CA TRP A 370 -23.61 31.86 -41.62
C TRP A 370 -24.63 32.70 -40.84
N GLU A 371 -25.88 32.25 -40.78
CA GLU A 371 -26.96 32.88 -40.01
C GLU A 371 -26.60 32.95 -38.53
N LYS A 372 -25.99 31.88 -37.99
CA LYS A 372 -25.55 31.82 -36.60
C LYS A 372 -24.33 32.71 -36.31
N GLU A 373 -23.35 32.73 -37.19
CA GLU A 373 -22.10 33.48 -36.99
C GLU A 373 -22.29 34.99 -37.14
N PHE A 374 -23.15 35.42 -38.07
CA PHE A 374 -23.43 36.84 -38.33
C PHE A 374 -24.74 37.33 -37.70
N GLU A 375 -25.40 36.50 -36.88
CA GLU A 375 -26.67 36.79 -36.20
C GLU A 375 -27.76 37.39 -37.12
N CYS A 376 -27.87 36.83 -38.33
CA CYS A 376 -28.79 37.27 -39.37
C CYS A 376 -29.73 36.12 -39.79
N THR A 377 -30.89 36.44 -40.36
CA THR A 377 -31.88 35.45 -40.81
C THR A 377 -32.34 35.80 -42.22
N THR A 378 -33.06 34.91 -42.89
CA THR A 378 -33.75 35.25 -44.15
C THR A 378 -34.73 36.43 -44.02
N LEU A 379 -35.22 36.73 -42.81
CA LEU A 379 -36.07 37.89 -42.48
C LEU A 379 -35.25 39.15 -42.12
N SER A 380 -34.11 38.98 -41.44
CA SER A 380 -33.09 40.02 -41.21
C SER A 380 -31.94 39.82 -42.22
N LEU A 381 -32.16 40.23 -43.47
CA LEU A 381 -31.31 39.93 -44.64
C LEU A 381 -29.80 39.83 -44.30
N CYS A 382 -29.27 38.59 -44.24
CA CYS A 382 -27.86 38.37 -44.53
C CYS A 382 -27.61 38.87 -45.98
N THR A 383 -26.72 39.84 -46.16
CA THR A 383 -26.53 40.50 -47.46
C THR A 383 -25.71 39.68 -48.44
N GLY A 384 -25.03 38.62 -47.95
CA GLY A 384 -24.07 37.82 -48.70
C GLY A 384 -22.74 38.56 -48.95
N ARG A 385 -22.60 39.79 -48.43
CA ARG A 385 -21.37 40.59 -48.48
C ARG A 385 -20.51 40.43 -47.22
N GLU A 386 -21.03 39.76 -46.19
CA GLU A 386 -20.27 39.40 -45.01
C GLU A 386 -19.04 38.58 -45.43
N THR A 387 -17.98 38.65 -44.62
CA THR A 387 -16.73 37.96 -44.92
C THR A 387 -16.24 37.20 -43.70
N LEU A 388 -15.74 35.98 -43.93
CA LEU A 388 -15.02 35.22 -42.91
C LEU A 388 -13.55 35.66 -42.78
N GLU A 389 -13.08 36.57 -43.63
CA GLU A 389 -11.76 37.18 -43.50
C GLU A 389 -11.72 38.10 -42.27
N GLY A 390 -10.78 37.83 -41.36
CA GLY A 390 -10.61 38.62 -40.14
C GLY A 390 -11.54 38.25 -38.98
N VAL A 391 -12.56 37.40 -39.22
CA VAL A 391 -13.42 36.86 -38.15
C VAL A 391 -12.63 35.80 -37.38
N GLN A 392 -12.52 35.97 -36.06
CA GLN A 392 -11.91 34.97 -35.19
C GLN A 392 -12.99 34.04 -34.65
N ASN A 393 -13.16 32.89 -35.29
CA ASN A 393 -14.08 31.86 -34.83
C ASN A 393 -13.47 30.47 -34.93
N ILE A 394 -14.13 29.51 -34.27
CA ILE A 394 -13.68 28.11 -34.25
C ILE A 394 -13.65 27.54 -35.66
N PHE A 395 -14.52 27.96 -36.57
CA PHE A 395 -14.59 27.44 -37.94
C PHE A 395 -13.35 27.80 -38.77
N THR A 396 -12.91 29.05 -38.74
CA THR A 396 -11.78 29.58 -39.53
C THR A 396 -10.41 29.38 -38.89
N ASP A 397 -10.37 29.02 -37.59
CA ASP A 397 -9.12 28.67 -36.91
C ASP A 397 -8.55 27.35 -37.47
N THR A 398 -7.38 27.47 -38.09
CA THR A 398 -6.63 26.39 -38.74
C THR A 398 -5.23 26.23 -38.14
N ALA A 399 -4.95 26.89 -37.00
CA ALA A 399 -3.62 26.88 -36.38
C ALA A 399 -3.21 25.48 -35.88
N GLN A 400 -4.18 24.70 -35.37
CA GLN A 400 -4.01 23.35 -34.83
C GLN A 400 -5.15 22.42 -35.28
N LEU A 401 -5.10 21.91 -36.51
CA LEU A 401 -6.14 21.01 -37.02
C LEU A 401 -5.90 19.59 -36.50
N ARG A 402 -6.97 18.98 -35.96
CA ARG A 402 -6.95 17.64 -35.37
C ARG A 402 -7.89 16.72 -36.13
N VAL A 403 -9.17 16.68 -35.77
CA VAL A 403 -10.20 15.86 -36.45
C VAL A 403 -10.24 16.13 -37.96
N ALA A 404 -10.22 17.40 -38.37
CA ALA A 404 -10.17 17.80 -39.79
C ALA A 404 -8.92 17.25 -40.52
N TYR A 405 -7.77 17.16 -39.84
CA TYR A 405 -6.56 16.56 -40.42
C TYR A 405 -6.69 15.04 -40.56
N ASN A 406 -7.28 14.36 -39.58
CA ASN A 406 -7.57 12.93 -39.71
C ASN A 406 -8.53 12.63 -40.87
N THR A 407 -9.54 13.49 -41.08
CA THR A 407 -10.45 13.41 -42.24
C THR A 407 -9.69 13.62 -43.55
N TYR A 408 -8.84 14.64 -43.61
CA TYR A 408 -7.97 14.90 -44.76
C TYR A 408 -7.07 13.69 -45.09
N LEU A 409 -6.42 13.09 -44.09
CA LEU A 409 -5.61 11.87 -44.25
C LEU A 409 -6.45 10.69 -44.73
N ALA A 410 -7.69 10.55 -44.28
CA ALA A 410 -8.57 9.46 -44.72
C ALA A 410 -8.92 9.59 -46.21
N VAL A 411 -9.12 10.82 -46.72
CA VAL A 411 -9.38 11.06 -48.16
C VAL A 411 -8.12 10.75 -48.98
N TYR A 412 -6.95 11.19 -48.51
CA TYR A 412 -5.69 10.88 -49.17
C TYR A 412 -5.38 9.38 -49.18
N ALA A 413 -5.60 8.67 -48.07
CA ALA A 413 -5.42 7.22 -48.00
C ALA A 413 -6.35 6.48 -49.00
N ALA A 414 -7.61 6.92 -49.09
CA ALA A 414 -8.56 6.45 -50.10
C ALA A 414 -8.06 6.69 -51.53
N ALA A 415 -7.62 7.91 -51.83
CA ALA A 415 -7.13 8.28 -53.15
C ALA A 415 -5.84 7.54 -53.54
N HIS A 416 -4.91 7.34 -52.61
CA HIS A 416 -3.68 6.57 -52.85
C HIS A 416 -3.97 5.07 -53.05
N ALA A 417 -4.94 4.50 -52.33
CA ALA A 417 -5.38 3.14 -52.58
C ALA A 417 -6.01 2.98 -53.97
N LEU A 418 -6.87 3.92 -54.37
CA LEU A 418 -7.45 3.97 -55.72
C LEU A 418 -6.36 4.17 -56.78
N HIS A 419 -5.40 5.05 -56.53
CA HIS A 419 -4.30 5.29 -57.46
C HIS A 419 -3.46 4.03 -57.65
N SER A 420 -3.12 3.32 -56.57
CA SER A 420 -2.41 2.05 -56.63
C SER A 420 -3.21 0.97 -57.35
N PHE A 421 -4.53 0.93 -57.19
CA PHE A 421 -5.43 -0.01 -57.87
C PHE A 421 -5.53 0.26 -59.38
N LEU A 422 -5.59 1.53 -59.78
CA LEU A 422 -5.70 1.95 -61.19
C LEU A 422 -4.34 2.06 -61.90
N SER A 423 -3.24 2.07 -61.14
CA SER A 423 -1.89 2.10 -61.70
C SER A 423 -1.55 0.79 -62.39
N CYS A 424 -1.25 0.83 -63.68
CA CYS A 424 -0.77 -0.34 -64.41
C CYS A 424 0.73 -0.56 -64.12
N PRO A 425 1.18 -1.80 -63.87
CA PRO A 425 2.62 -2.09 -63.84
C PRO A 425 3.27 -1.76 -65.19
N ASP A 426 4.47 -1.19 -65.14
CA ASP A 426 5.23 -0.55 -66.23
C ASP A 426 4.96 -0.96 -67.69
N LYS A 427 4.84 0.06 -68.54
CA LYS A 427 4.84 -0.01 -70.02
C LYS A 427 6.16 -0.52 -70.63
N ASP A 428 7.19 -0.80 -69.82
CA ASP A 428 8.54 -1.17 -70.28
C ASP A 428 8.78 -2.69 -70.39
N ARG A 429 7.79 -3.54 -70.13
CA ARG A 429 7.87 -4.97 -70.49
C ARG A 429 7.43 -5.20 -71.94
N SER A 430 8.37 -5.73 -72.73
CA SER A 430 8.22 -6.12 -74.13
C SER A 430 6.87 -6.79 -74.46
N PRO A 431 6.30 -6.56 -75.67
CA PRO A 431 4.99 -7.04 -76.07
C PRO A 431 5.01 -8.54 -76.39
N ARG A 432 4.96 -9.40 -75.37
CA ARG A 432 4.82 -10.85 -75.59
C ARG A 432 3.80 -11.58 -74.73
N ASP A 433 3.11 -10.90 -73.81
CA ASP A 433 1.94 -11.48 -73.12
C ASP A 433 0.76 -10.50 -73.19
N ASN A 434 -0.24 -10.83 -74.02
CA ASN A 434 -1.47 -10.06 -74.22
C ASN A 434 -2.46 -10.24 -73.04
N SER A 435 -2.05 -9.96 -71.81
CA SER A 435 -2.98 -9.96 -70.67
C SER A 435 -2.64 -8.96 -69.55
N SER A 436 -2.15 -7.76 -69.88
CA SER A 436 -2.12 -6.65 -68.90
C SER A 436 -3.42 -5.85 -68.98
N THR A 437 -4.53 -6.42 -68.51
CA THR A 437 -5.79 -5.67 -68.37
C THR A 437 -5.61 -4.70 -67.22
N CYS A 438 -5.38 -3.41 -67.52
CA CYS A 438 -5.42 -2.36 -66.53
C CYS A 438 -6.81 -2.31 -65.88
N SER A 439 -6.86 -2.16 -64.56
CA SER A 439 -8.12 -2.00 -63.82
C SER A 439 -8.84 -0.75 -64.28
N SER A 440 -10.15 -0.87 -64.57
CA SER A 440 -10.99 0.24 -65.00
C SER A 440 -11.59 0.96 -63.79
N PRO A 441 -11.69 2.32 -63.79
CA PRO A 441 -12.39 3.06 -62.75
C PRO A 441 -13.88 2.69 -62.65
N TYR A 442 -14.46 2.10 -63.71
CA TYR A 442 -15.85 1.68 -63.75
C TYR A 442 -16.12 0.27 -63.19
N ASN A 443 -15.07 -0.48 -62.80
CA ASN A 443 -15.21 -1.87 -62.30
C ASN A 443 -14.31 -2.14 -61.08
N ILE A 444 -14.52 -1.38 -60.00
CA ILE A 444 -13.75 -1.49 -58.75
C ILE A 444 -14.43 -2.52 -57.84
N THR A 445 -13.75 -3.64 -57.54
CA THR A 445 -14.25 -4.59 -56.54
C THR A 445 -13.80 -4.23 -55.13
N HIS A 446 -14.67 -4.44 -54.13
CA HIS A 446 -14.35 -4.12 -52.73
C HIS A 446 -13.14 -4.89 -52.20
N LYS A 447 -12.96 -6.15 -52.65
CA LYS A 447 -11.87 -7.02 -52.20
C LYS A 447 -10.51 -6.52 -52.70
N GLU A 448 -10.43 -6.11 -53.96
CA GLU A 448 -9.18 -5.58 -54.51
C GLU A 448 -8.81 -4.24 -53.87
N LEU A 449 -9.79 -3.33 -53.72
CA LEU A 449 -9.57 -2.05 -53.04
C LEU A 449 -9.06 -2.25 -51.60
N LEU A 450 -9.58 -3.26 -50.90
CA LEU A 450 -9.11 -3.64 -49.56
C LEU A 450 -7.63 -4.07 -49.55
N GLU A 451 -7.19 -4.83 -50.55
CA GLU A 451 -5.79 -5.25 -50.68
C GLU A 451 -4.85 -4.07 -50.93
N HIS A 452 -5.29 -3.08 -51.71
CA HIS A 452 -4.53 -1.84 -51.94
C HIS A 452 -4.49 -0.95 -50.70
N LEU A 453 -5.59 -0.85 -49.94
CA LEU A 453 -5.62 -0.11 -48.67
C LEU A 453 -4.60 -0.62 -47.65
N ASN A 454 -4.43 -1.95 -47.55
CA ASN A 454 -3.43 -2.54 -46.67
C ASN A 454 -1.97 -2.20 -47.05
N LYS A 455 -1.73 -1.68 -48.26
CA LYS A 455 -0.40 -1.35 -48.79
C LYS A 455 -0.17 0.16 -48.93
N VAL A 456 -1.13 0.98 -48.51
CA VAL A 456 -1.02 2.45 -48.61
C VAL A 456 0.19 2.93 -47.83
N ASN A 457 1.07 3.63 -48.53
CA ASN A 457 2.20 4.37 -47.98
C ASN A 457 2.42 5.61 -48.83
N PHE A 458 2.36 6.80 -48.23
CA PHE A 458 2.62 8.06 -48.92
C PHE A 458 3.16 9.12 -47.96
N THR A 459 3.76 10.16 -48.52
CA THR A 459 4.21 11.33 -47.76
C THR A 459 3.17 12.45 -47.88
N THR A 460 2.73 13.00 -46.76
CA THR A 460 1.79 14.14 -46.74
C THR A 460 2.46 15.40 -47.31
N PRO A 461 1.68 16.43 -47.71
CA PRO A 461 2.26 17.71 -48.14
C PRO A 461 3.14 18.40 -47.08
N ASN A 462 3.03 17.99 -45.82
CA ASN A 462 3.87 18.47 -44.72
C ASN A 462 5.18 17.70 -44.56
N GLY A 463 5.44 16.67 -45.37
CA GLY A 463 6.63 15.83 -45.30
C GLY A 463 6.54 14.67 -44.30
N GLU A 464 5.34 14.36 -43.77
CA GLU A 464 5.14 13.25 -42.82
C GLU A 464 4.81 11.96 -43.57
N GLU A 465 5.42 10.83 -43.19
CA GLU A 465 5.06 9.52 -43.73
C GLU A 465 3.75 9.02 -43.12
N PHE A 466 2.83 8.56 -43.98
CA PHE A 466 1.56 7.97 -43.61
C PHE A 466 1.48 6.52 -44.10
N PHE A 467 1.14 5.60 -43.21
CA PHE A 467 0.85 4.20 -43.52
C PHE A 467 -0.08 3.60 -42.46
N PHE A 468 -0.70 2.46 -42.79
CA PHE A 468 -1.49 1.68 -41.83
C PHE A 468 -0.66 0.55 -41.20
N GLN A 469 -0.70 0.44 -39.88
CA GLN A 469 -0.14 -0.67 -39.11
C GLN A 469 -1.29 -1.58 -38.63
N GLY A 470 -1.56 -2.67 -39.34
CA GLY A 470 -2.66 -3.58 -38.98
C GLY A 470 -4.06 -2.95 -39.08
N ALA A 471 -4.19 -1.90 -39.90
CA ALA A 471 -5.36 -1.03 -40.13
C ALA A 471 -5.54 0.18 -39.19
N ASP A 472 -4.65 0.33 -38.21
CA ASP A 472 -4.55 1.53 -37.38
C ASP A 472 -3.46 2.46 -37.91
N ILE A 473 -3.57 3.76 -37.68
CA ILE A 473 -2.44 4.68 -37.84
C ILE A 473 -1.44 4.48 -36.68
N PRO A 474 -0.11 4.65 -36.91
CA PRO A 474 0.86 4.70 -35.82
C PRO A 474 0.42 5.66 -34.71
N ALA A 475 0.53 5.21 -33.45
CA ALA A 475 0.01 5.96 -32.33
C ALA A 475 0.84 7.23 -32.09
N ALA A 476 0.21 8.39 -32.25
CA ALA A 476 0.81 9.68 -31.93
C ALA A 476 -0.24 10.60 -31.30
N TYR A 477 0.10 11.23 -30.17
CA TYR A 477 -0.78 12.16 -29.47
C TYR A 477 -0.04 13.42 -29.05
N ASP A 478 -0.77 14.52 -28.96
CA ASP A 478 -0.33 15.72 -28.26
C ASP A 478 -0.76 15.64 -26.79
N LEU A 479 0.01 16.28 -25.91
CA LEU A 479 -0.38 16.49 -24.52
C LEU A 479 -0.65 17.96 -24.29
N VAL A 480 -1.80 18.25 -23.69
CA VAL A 480 -2.32 19.60 -23.55
C VAL A 480 -2.65 19.92 -22.10
N ASN A 481 -2.57 21.20 -21.75
CA ASN A 481 -2.98 21.71 -20.44
C ASN A 481 -3.89 22.93 -20.61
N TRP A 482 -4.96 22.97 -19.83
CA TRP A 482 -5.90 24.09 -19.82
C TRP A 482 -5.39 25.14 -18.85
N LYS A 483 -4.92 26.27 -19.39
CA LYS A 483 -4.35 27.35 -18.59
C LYS A 483 -5.29 28.53 -18.50
N THR A 484 -5.32 29.15 -17.33
CA THR A 484 -6.00 30.43 -17.16
C THR A 484 -5.15 31.53 -17.78
N SER A 485 -5.71 32.24 -18.74
CA SER A 485 -5.11 33.39 -19.40
C SER A 485 -5.33 34.66 -18.54
N PRO A 486 -4.54 35.74 -18.69
CA PRO A 486 -4.68 36.95 -17.87
C PRO A 486 -6.07 37.63 -17.94
N ASP A 487 -6.79 37.41 -19.04
CA ASP A 487 -8.18 37.83 -19.27
C ASP A 487 -9.23 36.94 -18.56
N GLY A 488 -8.80 35.92 -17.81
CA GLY A 488 -9.67 35.00 -17.07
C GLY A 488 -10.23 33.83 -17.90
N SER A 489 -10.02 33.82 -19.21
CA SER A 489 -10.42 32.72 -20.10
C SER A 489 -9.49 31.51 -19.98
N LEU A 490 -10.00 30.31 -20.30
CA LEU A 490 -9.16 29.12 -20.43
C LEU A 490 -8.59 29.00 -21.84
N LYS A 491 -7.28 28.77 -21.94
CA LYS A 491 -6.57 28.53 -23.20
C LYS A 491 -5.92 27.16 -23.18
N LEU A 492 -6.02 26.49 -24.33
CA LEU A 492 -5.35 25.23 -24.58
C LEU A 492 -3.86 25.47 -24.88
N VAL A 493 -2.97 24.81 -24.15
CA VAL A 493 -1.51 24.92 -24.37
C VAL A 493 -0.92 23.53 -24.58
N LEU A 494 -0.13 23.38 -25.65
CA LEU A 494 0.65 22.18 -25.92
C LEU A 494 1.84 22.10 -24.93
N ILE A 495 1.94 21.00 -24.20
CA ILE A 495 2.96 20.79 -23.15
C ILE A 495 3.86 19.59 -23.44
N GLY A 496 3.52 18.75 -24.42
CA GLY A 496 4.24 17.53 -24.70
C GLY A 496 3.65 16.75 -25.88
N ARG A 497 4.27 15.62 -26.20
CA ARG A 497 3.86 14.69 -27.25
C ARG A 497 4.10 13.24 -26.82
N VAL A 498 3.39 12.33 -27.45
CA VAL A 498 3.54 10.88 -27.30
C VAL A 498 3.74 10.28 -28.66
N ASP A 499 4.83 9.53 -28.83
CA ASP A 499 5.13 8.79 -30.05
C ASP A 499 5.18 7.29 -29.70
N GLY A 500 4.14 6.57 -30.11
CA GLY A 500 3.87 5.19 -29.72
C GLY A 500 3.62 5.05 -28.21
N LEU A 501 4.68 4.76 -27.47
CA LEU A 501 4.70 4.63 -26.02
C LEU A 501 5.65 5.63 -25.35
N GLU A 502 6.48 6.34 -26.13
CA GLU A 502 7.44 7.31 -25.60
C GLU A 502 6.74 8.61 -25.22
N LEU A 503 6.95 9.05 -23.98
CA LEU A 503 6.28 10.20 -23.39
C LEU A 503 7.26 11.38 -23.28
N HIS A 504 7.07 12.41 -24.11
CA HIS A 504 7.86 13.64 -24.09
C HIS A 504 7.05 14.76 -23.46
N LEU A 505 7.40 15.17 -22.24
CA LEU A 505 6.61 16.12 -21.46
C LEU A 505 7.46 17.25 -20.87
N ASN A 506 7.05 18.49 -21.11
CA ASN A 506 7.63 19.67 -20.47
C ASN A 506 6.93 19.95 -19.13
N LYS A 507 7.47 19.40 -18.03
CA LYS A 507 6.87 19.49 -16.69
C LYS A 507 6.72 20.92 -16.17
N THR A 508 7.64 21.83 -16.49
CA THR A 508 7.59 23.24 -16.02
C THR A 508 6.49 24.04 -16.70
N SER A 509 5.97 23.54 -17.82
CA SER A 509 4.88 24.18 -18.55
C SER A 509 3.49 23.81 -18.04
N ILE A 510 3.36 22.94 -17.03
CA ILE A 510 2.06 22.47 -16.53
C ILE A 510 1.55 23.42 -15.44
N GLN A 511 0.32 23.89 -15.58
CA GLN A 511 -0.45 24.53 -14.53
C GLN A 511 -1.37 23.49 -13.89
N TRP A 512 -1.26 23.34 -12.57
CA TRP A 512 -2.11 22.44 -11.78
C TRP A 512 -3.35 23.17 -11.27
N THR A 513 -4.44 22.44 -11.03
CA THR A 513 -5.71 23.01 -10.56
C THR A 513 -5.59 23.82 -9.26
N THR A 514 -4.65 23.46 -8.37
CA THR A 514 -4.42 24.20 -7.12
C THR A 514 -3.76 25.57 -7.29
N GLY A 515 -3.34 25.93 -8.51
CA GLY A 515 -2.57 27.15 -8.78
C GLY A 515 -1.11 27.10 -8.29
N SER A 516 -0.70 25.99 -7.65
CA SER A 516 0.68 25.79 -7.20
C SER A 516 1.58 25.27 -8.31
N SER A 517 2.90 25.45 -8.16
CA SER A 517 3.90 24.81 -9.04
C SER A 517 4.17 23.33 -8.68
N GLN A 518 3.56 22.83 -7.60
CA GLN A 518 3.75 21.47 -7.10
C GLN A 518 2.68 20.54 -7.66
N VAL A 519 3.11 19.31 -7.97
CA VAL A 519 2.22 18.24 -8.44
C VAL A 519 1.21 17.91 -7.34
N PRO A 520 -0.10 17.83 -7.63
CA PRO A 520 -1.11 17.47 -6.63
C PRO A 520 -0.87 16.06 -6.11
N ILE A 521 -0.90 15.88 -4.80
CA ILE A 521 -0.72 14.57 -4.16
C ILE A 521 -2.08 13.85 -4.13
N SER A 522 -2.13 12.64 -4.65
CA SER A 522 -3.33 11.79 -4.64
C SER A 522 -2.97 10.39 -4.13
N VAL A 523 -3.18 10.17 -2.83
CA VAL A 523 -2.86 8.93 -2.11
C VAL A 523 -4.05 8.54 -1.22
N CYS A 524 -4.26 7.24 -1.00
CA CYS A 524 -5.28 6.75 -0.06
C CYS A 524 -4.79 6.87 1.39
N SER A 525 -3.56 6.46 1.63
CA SER A 525 -2.89 6.48 2.93
C SER A 525 -1.50 7.09 2.76
N GLU A 526 -1.14 7.97 3.68
CA GLU A 526 0.20 8.56 3.69
C GLU A 526 1.26 7.50 3.99
N SER A 527 2.50 7.77 3.57
CA SER A 527 3.62 6.86 3.86
C SER A 527 3.84 6.75 5.36
N CYS A 528 3.85 5.50 5.85
CA CYS A 528 4.03 5.24 7.28
C CYS A 528 5.35 5.78 7.82
N PRO A 529 5.34 6.47 8.99
CA PRO A 529 6.55 7.00 9.59
C PRO A 529 7.45 5.87 10.13
N PRO A 530 8.74 6.13 10.35
CA PRO A 530 9.63 5.19 11.02
C PRO A 530 9.06 4.76 12.39
N GLY A 531 9.33 3.53 12.80
CA GLY A 531 8.76 2.91 14.00
C GLY A 531 7.43 2.20 13.77
N THR A 532 6.86 2.32 12.57
CA THR A 532 5.62 1.65 12.17
C THR A 532 5.83 0.79 10.92
N ARG A 533 4.89 -0.12 10.68
CA ARG A 533 4.79 -0.94 9.48
C ARG A 533 3.43 -0.78 8.82
N ARG A 534 3.38 -0.96 7.50
CA ARG A 534 2.14 -0.97 6.72
C ARG A 534 1.33 -2.23 7.03
N ALA A 535 0.03 -2.06 7.18
CA ALA A 535 -0.94 -3.15 7.25
C ALA A 535 -2.15 -2.83 6.37
N ASN A 536 -2.37 -3.63 5.34
CA ASN A 536 -3.47 -3.40 4.40
C ASN A 536 -4.82 -3.52 5.11
N ARG A 537 -5.75 -2.61 4.79
CA ARG A 537 -7.12 -2.67 5.28
C ARG A 537 -7.84 -3.85 4.64
N ARG A 538 -8.66 -4.56 5.43
CA ARG A 538 -9.44 -5.69 4.92
C ARG A 538 -10.47 -5.18 3.91
N ALA A 539 -10.57 -5.85 2.76
CA ALA A 539 -11.50 -5.51 1.68
C ALA A 539 -11.25 -4.18 0.94
N GLU A 540 -10.14 -3.48 1.21
CA GLU A 540 -9.70 -2.30 0.43
C GLU A 540 -8.48 -2.62 -0.46
N PRO A 541 -8.21 -1.82 -1.51
CA PRO A 541 -7.03 -1.99 -2.36
C PRO A 541 -5.70 -1.85 -1.60
N VAL A 542 -4.62 -2.40 -2.15
CA VAL A 542 -3.27 -2.38 -1.53
C VAL A 542 -2.71 -0.98 -1.26
N CYS A 543 -3.24 0.04 -1.91
CA CYS A 543 -2.87 1.44 -1.70
C CYS A 543 -3.41 2.02 -0.39
N CYS A 544 -4.40 1.37 0.22
CA CYS A 544 -5.03 1.78 1.48
C CYS A 544 -4.55 0.87 2.62
N PHE A 545 -3.79 1.46 3.55
CA PHE A 545 -3.17 0.73 4.64
C PHE A 545 -3.12 1.58 5.90
N ASP A 546 -3.11 0.91 7.04
CA ASP A 546 -2.91 1.53 8.34
C ASP A 546 -1.45 1.36 8.77
N CYS A 547 -0.93 2.37 9.47
CA CYS A 547 0.41 2.35 10.03
C CYS A 547 0.35 1.79 11.45
N ILE A 548 0.76 0.53 11.61
CA ILE A 548 0.74 -0.17 12.89
C ILE A 548 2.13 -0.05 13.52
N PRO A 549 2.25 0.37 14.80
CA PRO A 549 3.55 0.41 15.48
C PRO A 549 4.19 -0.97 15.52
N CYS A 550 5.52 -1.01 15.40
CA CYS A 550 6.28 -2.23 15.63
C CYS A 550 6.09 -2.70 17.08
N THR A 551 6.24 -4.01 17.32
CA THR A 551 6.19 -4.59 18.65
C THR A 551 7.50 -4.36 19.41
N ASP A 552 7.46 -4.46 20.74
CA ASP A 552 8.66 -4.32 21.56
C ASP A 552 9.74 -5.34 21.18
N GLY A 553 10.96 -4.87 20.97
CA GLY A 553 12.08 -5.68 20.46
C GLY A 553 12.18 -5.71 18.93
N GLU A 554 11.25 -5.08 18.20
CA GLU A 554 11.31 -4.87 16.75
C GLU A 554 11.42 -3.38 16.42
N VAL A 555 12.04 -3.07 15.28
CA VAL A 555 12.26 -1.69 14.82
C VAL A 555 12.01 -1.51 13.33
N SER A 556 11.64 -0.29 12.94
CA SER A 556 11.52 0.14 11.55
C SER A 556 12.19 1.50 11.38
N ASN A 557 13.28 1.56 10.61
CA ASN A 557 14.03 2.80 10.36
C ASN A 557 13.57 3.52 9.08
N GLU A 558 12.99 2.78 8.14
CA GLU A 558 12.61 3.27 6.82
C GLU A 558 11.14 3.71 6.79
N THR A 559 10.85 4.84 6.14
CA THR A 559 9.47 5.28 5.87
C THR A 559 8.78 4.31 4.91
N GLY A 560 7.56 3.89 5.26
CA GLY A 560 6.76 3.01 4.40
C GLY A 560 7.17 1.53 4.42
N SER A 561 7.90 1.08 5.44
CA SER A 561 8.27 -0.34 5.56
C SER A 561 7.04 -1.25 5.69
N HIS A 562 7.08 -2.41 5.02
CA HIS A 562 6.06 -3.44 5.14
C HIS A 562 6.25 -4.34 6.36
N GLN A 563 7.47 -4.42 6.90
CA GLN A 563 7.82 -5.31 8.00
C GLN A 563 8.77 -4.62 9.00
N CYS A 564 8.64 -4.99 10.27
CA CYS A 564 9.57 -4.59 11.32
C CYS A 564 10.72 -5.60 11.40
N ARG A 565 11.92 -5.13 11.74
CA ARG A 565 13.12 -5.95 11.91
C ARG A 565 13.38 -6.18 13.39
N ARG A 566 13.66 -7.42 13.79
CA ARG A 566 13.94 -7.77 15.19
C ARG A 566 15.35 -7.33 15.60
N CYS A 567 15.49 -6.73 16.79
CA CYS A 567 16.80 -6.34 17.32
C CYS A 567 17.65 -7.57 17.72
N PRO A 568 18.99 -7.48 17.61
CA PRO A 568 19.90 -8.50 18.14
C PRO A 568 19.78 -8.63 19.66
N VAL A 569 20.21 -9.77 20.23
CA VAL A 569 19.97 -10.15 21.64
C VAL A 569 20.50 -9.13 22.65
N GLU A 570 21.62 -8.47 22.37
CA GLU A 570 22.25 -7.46 23.24
C GLU A 570 21.52 -6.10 23.25
N PHE A 571 20.62 -5.90 22.29
CA PHE A 571 19.90 -4.67 22.07
C PHE A 571 18.40 -4.85 22.29
N TRP A 572 17.70 -3.74 22.42
CA TRP A 572 16.25 -3.66 22.56
C TRP A 572 15.73 -2.46 21.77
N SER A 573 14.46 -2.46 21.40
CA SER A 573 13.88 -1.30 20.72
C SER A 573 13.83 -0.08 21.66
N ASN A 574 14.04 1.11 21.10
CA ASN A 574 13.74 2.36 21.81
C ASN A 574 12.22 2.56 21.93
N THR A 575 11.77 3.55 22.72
CA THR A 575 10.33 3.85 22.91
C THR A 575 9.57 4.16 21.62
N GLY A 576 10.25 4.67 20.58
CA GLY A 576 9.66 4.92 19.27
C GLY A 576 9.78 3.76 18.27
N ASN A 577 10.37 2.63 18.66
CA ASN A 577 10.67 1.48 17.79
C ASN A 577 11.40 1.83 16.47
N THR A 578 12.24 2.87 16.50
CA THR A 578 13.03 3.32 15.34
C THR A 578 14.46 2.76 15.35
N ALA A 579 15.02 2.47 16.54
CA ALA A 579 16.41 2.07 16.69
C ALA A 579 16.61 1.04 17.79
N CYS A 580 17.59 0.14 17.58
CA CYS A 580 18.03 -0.83 18.57
C CYS A 580 19.06 -0.18 19.51
N ILE A 581 18.73 -0.10 20.80
CA ILE A 581 19.57 0.46 21.86
C ILE A 581 20.07 -0.63 22.81
N PRO A 582 21.28 -0.52 23.38
CA PRO A 582 21.81 -1.54 24.28
C PRO A 582 20.95 -1.66 25.54
N ARG A 583 20.71 -2.91 25.99
CA ARG A 583 19.88 -3.16 27.18
C ARG A 583 20.51 -2.56 28.44
N LYS A 584 19.65 -2.03 29.33
CA LYS A 584 20.09 -1.46 30.62
C LYS A 584 20.34 -2.57 31.63
N VAL A 585 21.39 -2.46 32.43
CA VAL A 585 21.69 -3.43 33.49
C VAL A 585 20.87 -3.14 34.76
N ASP A 586 20.29 -4.18 35.36
CA ASP A 586 19.55 -4.15 36.63
C ASP A 586 20.30 -4.98 37.68
N PHE A 587 20.42 -4.46 38.90
CA PHE A 587 21.16 -5.08 40.02
C PHE A 587 20.64 -4.53 41.36
N LEU A 588 20.94 -5.19 42.48
CA LEU A 588 20.55 -4.73 43.81
C LEU A 588 21.35 -3.48 44.22
N SER A 589 20.77 -2.30 43.98
CA SER A 589 21.41 -1.02 44.29
C SER A 589 21.11 -0.55 45.72
N PHE A 590 22.07 0.15 46.33
CA PHE A 590 21.89 0.84 47.61
C PHE A 590 20.76 1.88 47.59
N ASN A 591 20.43 2.41 46.40
CA ASN A 591 19.44 3.46 46.24
C ASN A 591 18.00 2.93 46.05
N GLU A 592 17.82 1.61 45.90
CA GLU A 592 16.50 1.00 45.78
C GLU A 592 15.94 0.61 47.15
N THR A 593 14.62 0.66 47.33
CA THR A 593 13.94 0.43 48.62
C THR A 593 14.39 -0.87 49.33
N MET A 594 14.51 -1.97 48.59
CA MET A 594 14.97 -3.25 49.15
C MET A 594 16.44 -3.18 49.60
N GLY A 595 17.31 -2.53 48.84
CA GLY A 595 18.70 -2.29 49.23
C GLY A 595 18.82 -1.41 50.47
N ILE A 596 17.98 -0.38 50.60
CA ILE A 596 17.94 0.50 51.77
C ILE A 596 17.53 -0.27 53.03
N ILE A 597 16.49 -1.10 52.97
CA ILE A 597 16.02 -1.90 54.11
C ILE A 597 17.10 -2.88 54.58
N LEU A 598 17.70 -3.63 53.65
CA LEU A 598 18.73 -4.63 53.97
C LEU A 598 20.00 -3.97 54.53
N THR A 599 20.42 -2.84 53.96
CA THR A 599 21.58 -2.06 54.45
C THR A 599 21.32 -1.56 55.88
N THR A 600 20.13 -1.00 56.13
CA THR A 600 19.75 -0.51 57.46
C THR A 600 19.76 -1.64 58.49
N GLY A 601 19.22 -2.82 58.13
CA GLY A 601 19.22 -4.00 58.98
C GLY A 601 20.62 -4.55 59.30
N ALA A 602 21.54 -4.50 58.35
CA ALA A 602 22.93 -4.89 58.55
C ALA A 602 23.68 -3.90 59.47
N VAL A 603 23.56 -2.60 59.19
CA VAL A 603 24.23 -1.54 59.97
C VAL A 603 23.74 -1.51 61.41
N SER A 604 22.43 -1.64 61.65
CA SER A 604 21.90 -1.71 63.02
C SER A 604 22.43 -2.94 63.76
N GLY A 605 22.60 -4.08 63.10
CA GLY A 605 23.19 -5.29 63.67
C GLY A 605 24.65 -5.09 64.10
N VAL A 606 25.45 -4.40 63.28
CA VAL A 606 26.84 -4.01 63.62
C VAL A 606 26.86 -3.09 64.83
N VAL A 607 25.98 -2.09 64.89
CA VAL A 607 25.90 -1.14 66.00
C VAL A 607 25.51 -1.84 67.30
N VAL A 608 24.45 -2.66 67.29
CA VAL A 608 23.99 -3.40 68.47
C VAL A 608 25.06 -4.39 68.95
N THR A 609 25.69 -5.14 68.05
CA THR A 609 26.76 -6.09 68.41
C THR A 609 27.97 -5.38 69.01
N THR A 610 28.33 -4.20 68.47
CA THR A 610 29.42 -3.38 69.02
C THR A 610 29.08 -2.83 70.40
N ALA A 611 27.83 -2.38 70.62
CA ALA A 611 27.37 -1.94 71.94
C ALA A 611 27.44 -3.08 72.98
N VAL A 612 26.99 -4.28 72.62
CA VAL A 612 27.10 -5.48 73.49
C VAL A 612 28.57 -5.82 73.77
N PHE A 613 29.45 -5.75 72.77
CA PHE A 613 30.88 -5.97 72.93
C PHE A 613 31.50 -4.97 73.92
N VAL A 614 31.17 -3.69 73.82
CA VAL A 614 31.63 -2.65 74.77
C VAL A 614 31.12 -2.90 76.18
N ILE A 615 29.84 -3.27 76.35
CA ILE A 615 29.27 -3.64 77.66
C ILE A 615 30.05 -4.80 78.28
N PHE A 616 30.32 -5.86 77.52
CA PHE A 616 31.06 -7.03 78.00
C PHE A 616 32.53 -6.70 78.35
N LEU A 617 33.15 -5.73 77.65
CA LEU A 617 34.48 -5.22 78.00
C LEU A 617 34.47 -4.42 79.30
N CYS A 618 33.55 -3.46 79.45
CA CYS A 618 33.45 -2.62 80.66
C CYS A 618 33.15 -3.46 81.92
N TYR A 619 32.33 -4.49 81.80
CA TYR A 619 31.93 -5.37 82.90
C TYR A 619 32.67 -6.71 82.91
N HIS A 620 33.86 -6.79 82.31
CA HIS A 620 34.62 -8.05 82.17
C HIS A 620 34.94 -8.74 83.51
N ASN A 621 35.16 -7.94 84.56
CA ASN A 621 35.44 -8.43 85.91
C ASN A 621 34.21 -8.98 86.66
N THR A 622 33.00 -8.86 86.10
CA THR A 622 31.77 -9.34 86.75
C THR A 622 31.66 -10.87 86.70
N PRO A 623 31.11 -11.51 87.75
CA PRO A 623 31.06 -12.96 87.83
C PRO A 623 30.15 -13.58 86.76
N VAL A 624 29.15 -12.85 86.24
CA VAL A 624 28.32 -13.29 85.09
C VAL A 624 29.13 -13.40 83.79
N VAL A 625 30.03 -12.46 83.50
CA VAL A 625 30.87 -12.51 82.28
C VAL A 625 31.99 -13.54 82.43
N ARG A 626 32.59 -13.64 83.62
CA ARG A 626 33.70 -14.57 83.91
C ARG A 626 33.27 -16.04 84.01
N ALA A 627 32.08 -16.32 84.56
CA ALA A 627 31.51 -17.67 84.58
C ALA A 627 31.17 -18.17 83.16
N ASN A 628 31.00 -17.24 82.23
CA ASN A 628 30.56 -17.50 80.86
C ASN A 628 31.71 -17.59 79.85
N ASN A 629 32.88 -18.08 80.27
CA ASN A 629 34.09 -18.19 79.46
C ASN A 629 34.29 -16.96 78.54
N SER A 630 34.80 -15.88 79.13
CA SER A 630 34.83 -14.56 78.51
C SER A 630 35.49 -14.54 77.13
N GLU A 631 36.51 -15.38 76.90
CA GLU A 631 37.24 -15.41 75.62
C GLU A 631 36.37 -15.92 74.46
N LEU A 632 35.64 -17.03 74.65
CA LEU A 632 34.73 -17.55 73.62
C LEU A 632 33.56 -16.60 73.36
N SER A 633 33.09 -15.88 74.38
CA SER A 633 32.02 -14.90 74.23
C SER A 633 32.47 -13.65 73.46
N PHE A 634 33.72 -13.19 73.63
CA PHE A 634 34.28 -12.11 72.80
C PHE A 634 34.53 -12.55 71.35
N LEU A 635 35.04 -13.76 71.13
CA LEU A 635 35.23 -14.31 69.78
C LEU A 635 33.88 -14.45 69.05
N LEU A 636 32.83 -14.88 69.75
CA LEU A 636 31.48 -14.97 69.21
C LEU A 636 30.89 -13.60 68.83
N LEU A 637 31.09 -12.56 69.66
CA LEU A 637 30.65 -11.19 69.34
C LEU A 637 31.44 -10.61 68.15
N LEU A 638 32.74 -10.89 68.06
CA LEU A 638 33.56 -10.51 66.92
C LEU A 638 33.07 -11.19 65.63
N SER A 639 32.78 -12.50 65.68
CA SER A 639 32.26 -13.22 64.51
C SER A 639 30.88 -12.74 64.11
N LEU A 640 29.97 -12.44 65.05
CA LEU A 640 28.65 -11.88 64.76
C LEU A 640 28.75 -10.51 64.08
N LYS A 641 29.69 -9.65 64.52
CA LYS A 641 29.97 -8.38 63.85
C LYS A 641 30.43 -8.60 62.40
N LEU A 642 31.28 -9.59 62.15
CA LEU A 642 31.71 -9.96 60.80
C LEU A 642 30.57 -10.52 59.95
N CYS A 643 29.64 -11.30 60.54
CA CYS A 643 28.43 -11.78 59.86
C CYS A 643 27.49 -10.64 59.43
N PHE A 644 27.33 -9.60 60.24
CA PHE A 644 26.56 -8.42 59.83
C PHE A 644 27.28 -7.58 58.76
N LEU A 645 28.61 -7.49 58.83
CA LEU A 645 29.40 -6.77 57.82
C LEU A 645 29.44 -7.51 56.47
N CYS A 646 29.44 -8.84 56.45
CA CYS A 646 29.52 -9.59 55.19
C CYS A 646 28.27 -9.38 54.32
N ALA A 647 27.10 -9.16 54.93
CA ALA A 647 25.86 -8.81 54.22
C ALA A 647 25.99 -7.55 53.34
N LEU A 648 26.82 -6.56 53.74
CA LEU A 648 27.02 -5.33 52.97
C LEU A 648 27.80 -5.57 51.67
N VAL A 649 28.63 -6.61 51.62
CA VAL A 649 29.42 -6.95 50.43
C VAL A 649 28.50 -7.43 49.29
N PHE A 650 27.30 -7.94 49.60
CA PHE A 650 26.32 -8.40 48.61
C PHE A 650 25.55 -7.27 47.91
N ILE A 651 25.59 -6.04 48.45
CA ILE A 651 24.82 -4.90 47.93
C ILE A 651 25.71 -4.03 47.05
N GLY A 652 25.19 -3.59 45.89
CA GLY A 652 25.90 -2.74 44.94
C GLY A 652 26.19 -3.43 43.61
N ARG A 653 26.92 -2.71 42.73
CA ARG A 653 27.23 -3.22 41.39
C ARG A 653 28.22 -4.38 41.48
N PRO A 654 27.88 -5.60 41.00
CA PRO A 654 28.76 -6.75 41.09
C PRO A 654 30.03 -6.50 40.27
N SER A 655 31.17 -6.56 40.95
CA SER A 655 32.51 -6.50 40.38
C SER A 655 33.21 -7.83 40.58
N VAL A 656 34.30 -8.07 39.84
CA VAL A 656 35.10 -9.29 39.98
C VAL A 656 35.56 -9.51 41.42
N TRP A 657 35.96 -8.44 42.12
CA TRP A 657 36.38 -8.50 43.52
C TRP A 657 35.20 -8.71 44.47
N SER A 658 34.08 -8.03 44.24
CA SER A 658 32.88 -8.17 45.05
C SER A 658 32.35 -9.61 45.02
N CYS A 659 32.20 -10.20 43.83
CA CYS A 659 31.69 -11.57 43.69
C CYS A 659 32.57 -12.60 44.41
N ARG A 660 33.90 -12.44 44.35
CA ARG A 660 34.84 -13.35 45.03
C ARG A 660 34.80 -13.21 46.55
N LEU A 661 34.70 -11.98 47.05
CA LEU A 661 34.73 -11.69 48.49
C LEU A 661 33.42 -12.07 49.19
N GLN A 662 32.26 -11.86 48.54
CA GLN A 662 30.93 -12.10 49.11
C GLN A 662 30.81 -13.50 49.74
N GLN A 663 31.03 -14.53 48.93
CA GLN A 663 30.81 -15.92 49.33
C GLN A 663 31.86 -16.44 50.33
N ALA A 664 33.12 -16.01 50.18
CA ALA A 664 34.19 -16.36 51.12
C ALA A 664 33.99 -15.70 52.49
N ALA A 665 33.66 -14.40 52.52
CA ALA A 665 33.40 -13.67 53.75
C ALA A 665 32.17 -14.21 54.48
N PHE A 666 31.10 -14.55 53.74
CA PHE A 666 29.93 -15.23 54.28
C PHE A 666 30.31 -16.57 54.94
N GLY A 667 30.95 -17.48 54.20
CA GLY A 667 31.25 -18.82 54.72
C GLY A 667 32.19 -18.82 55.93
N ILE A 668 33.27 -18.04 55.88
CA ILE A 668 34.27 -17.99 56.96
C ILE A 668 33.67 -17.39 58.24
N SER A 669 32.91 -16.30 58.12
CA SER A 669 32.32 -15.61 59.29
C SER A 669 31.30 -16.51 60.01
N PHE A 670 30.47 -17.23 59.26
CA PHE A 670 29.47 -18.13 59.82
C PHE A 670 30.07 -19.37 60.48
N VAL A 671 31.10 -19.99 59.88
CA VAL A 671 31.81 -21.10 60.53
C VAL A 671 32.51 -20.66 61.81
N LEU A 672 33.11 -19.47 61.83
CA LEU A 672 33.69 -18.90 63.05
C LEU A 672 32.63 -18.72 64.14
N CYS A 673 31.44 -18.26 63.78
CA CYS A 673 30.34 -18.11 64.72
C CYS A 673 29.83 -19.47 65.25
N VAL A 674 29.56 -20.42 64.37
CA VAL A 674 29.04 -21.76 64.74
C VAL A 674 30.08 -22.56 65.53
N SER A 675 31.35 -22.50 65.17
CA SER A 675 32.44 -23.18 65.91
C SER A 675 32.61 -22.63 67.33
N CYS A 676 32.51 -21.30 67.52
CA CYS A 676 32.48 -20.70 68.85
C CYS A 676 31.33 -21.25 69.71
N LEU A 677 30.13 -21.37 69.14
CA LEU A 677 28.96 -21.93 69.83
C LEU A 677 29.11 -23.42 70.14
N GLN A 678 29.66 -24.17 69.20
CA GLN A 678 29.90 -25.59 69.36
C GLN A 678 30.91 -25.86 70.48
N VAL A 679 32.05 -25.18 70.49
CA VAL A 679 33.05 -25.29 71.56
C VAL A 679 32.46 -24.84 72.90
N LYS A 680 31.68 -23.76 72.92
CA LYS A 680 30.98 -23.31 74.14
C LYS A 680 30.01 -24.36 74.68
N THR A 681 29.27 -25.05 73.80
CA THR A 681 28.35 -26.13 74.17
C THR A 681 29.10 -27.36 74.71
N ILE A 682 30.25 -27.70 74.10
CA ILE A 682 31.13 -28.77 74.59
C ILE A 682 31.67 -28.44 75.97
N VAL A 683 32.09 -27.20 76.23
CA VAL A 683 32.55 -26.74 77.56
C VAL A 683 31.45 -26.92 78.61
N VAL A 684 30.21 -26.55 78.30
CA VAL A 684 29.06 -26.75 79.21
C VAL A 684 28.86 -28.24 79.50
N LEU A 685 28.82 -29.09 78.47
CA LEU A 685 28.66 -30.55 78.65
C LEU A 685 29.82 -31.18 79.44
N ALA A 686 31.06 -30.72 79.20
CA ALA A 686 32.26 -31.19 79.88
C ALA A 686 32.27 -30.81 81.36
N ALA A 687 31.90 -29.57 81.70
CA ALA A 687 31.79 -29.09 83.08
C ALA A 687 30.83 -29.97 83.89
N PHE A 688 29.65 -30.26 83.33
CA PHE A 688 28.65 -31.11 83.99
C PHE A 688 29.05 -32.58 84.10
N ARG A 689 29.67 -33.16 83.06
CA ARG A 689 30.15 -34.56 83.12
C ARG A 689 31.30 -34.73 84.10
N SER A 690 32.14 -33.71 84.27
CA SER A 690 33.25 -33.71 85.24
C SER A 690 32.79 -33.59 86.71
N ALA A 691 31.55 -33.13 86.95
CA ALA A 691 30.95 -33.06 88.28
C ALA A 691 30.42 -34.42 88.81
N ARG A 692 30.46 -35.50 88.00
CA ARG A 692 30.13 -36.87 88.45
C ARG A 692 31.36 -37.55 89.10
N PRO A 693 31.18 -38.28 90.22
CA PRO A 693 32.29 -38.99 90.87
C PRO A 693 32.88 -40.05 89.90
N GLY A 694 34.18 -39.97 89.62
CA GLY A 694 34.92 -40.86 88.71
C GLY A 694 35.33 -40.28 87.35
N ALA A 695 34.91 -39.07 86.98
CA ALA A 695 35.18 -38.46 85.65
C ALA A 695 35.99 -37.14 85.70
N GLY A 696 36.90 -36.99 86.68
CA GLY A 696 37.64 -35.74 86.93
C GLY A 696 38.70 -35.33 85.89
N GLY A 697 39.04 -36.21 84.92
CA GLY A 697 40.09 -35.96 83.92
C GLY A 697 39.66 -35.09 82.71
N LEU A 698 38.36 -35.00 82.43
CA LEU A 698 37.86 -34.42 81.16
C LEU A 698 37.99 -32.88 81.11
N MET A 699 37.85 -32.20 82.26
CA MET A 699 38.04 -30.75 82.38
C MET A 699 39.51 -30.33 82.36
N LYS A 700 40.43 -31.20 82.82
CA LYS A 700 41.90 -30.98 82.74
C LYS A 700 42.43 -31.09 81.32
N TRP A 701 41.83 -31.94 80.49
CA TRP A 701 42.21 -32.12 79.08
C TRP A 701 41.68 -31.01 78.16
N PHE A 702 40.54 -30.40 78.50
CA PHE A 702 39.86 -29.40 77.65
C PHE A 702 40.01 -27.95 78.16
N GLY A 703 41.25 -27.50 78.39
CA GLY A 703 41.60 -26.15 78.85
C GLY A 703 41.45 -25.04 77.78
N PRO A 704 41.69 -23.76 78.13
CA PRO A 704 41.52 -22.61 77.22
C PRO A 704 42.31 -22.71 75.90
N GLY A 705 43.54 -23.24 75.94
CA GLY A 705 44.35 -23.48 74.74
C GLY A 705 43.72 -24.50 73.78
N GLN A 706 43.14 -25.59 74.30
CA GLN A 706 42.44 -26.61 73.52
C GLN A 706 41.14 -26.05 72.90
N GLN A 707 40.44 -25.16 73.63
CA GLN A 707 39.22 -24.48 73.14
C GLN A 707 39.54 -23.55 71.97
N ARG A 708 40.59 -22.72 72.08
CA ARG A 708 41.07 -21.87 70.97
C ARG A 708 41.53 -22.71 69.78
N GLY A 709 42.31 -23.76 70.03
CA GLY A 709 42.76 -24.69 68.99
C GLY A 709 41.60 -25.35 68.25
N SER A 710 40.53 -25.72 68.95
CA SER A 710 39.33 -26.33 68.37
C SER A 710 38.54 -25.35 67.47
N VAL A 711 38.32 -24.11 67.94
CA VAL A 711 37.69 -23.06 67.11
C VAL A 711 38.52 -22.80 65.85
N CYS A 712 39.83 -22.61 66.00
CA CYS A 712 40.75 -22.39 64.88
C CYS A 712 40.71 -23.58 63.90
N PHE A 713 40.73 -24.82 64.38
CA PHE A 713 40.68 -26.02 63.55
C PHE A 713 39.43 -26.08 62.67
N PHE A 714 38.24 -25.90 63.25
CA PHE A 714 36.99 -25.90 62.47
C PHE A 714 36.95 -24.75 61.43
N THR A 715 37.46 -23.58 61.79
CA THR A 715 37.51 -22.44 60.86
C THR A 715 38.52 -22.62 59.74
N SER A 716 39.68 -23.22 60.00
CA SER A 716 40.72 -23.46 59.00
C SER A 716 40.24 -24.40 57.90
N ILE A 717 39.41 -25.40 58.24
CA ILE A 717 38.79 -26.28 57.24
C ILE A 717 37.94 -25.46 56.25
N GLN A 718 37.13 -24.52 56.74
CA GLN A 718 36.33 -23.66 55.87
C GLN A 718 37.18 -22.73 55.01
N VAL A 719 38.28 -22.19 55.55
CA VAL A 719 39.23 -21.36 54.79
C VAL A 719 39.84 -22.15 53.63
N ILE A 720 40.22 -23.42 53.87
CA ILE A 720 40.75 -24.31 52.83
C ILE A 720 39.70 -24.57 51.75
N ILE A 721 38.45 -24.89 52.14
CA ILE A 721 37.34 -25.11 51.21
C ILE A 721 37.12 -23.87 50.32
N CYS A 722 37.03 -22.68 50.92
CA CYS A 722 36.86 -21.43 50.18
C CYS A 722 38.05 -21.14 49.24
N THR A 723 39.29 -21.42 49.68
CA THR A 723 40.50 -21.18 48.87
C THR A 723 40.55 -22.09 47.64
N ILE A 724 40.22 -23.38 47.81
CA ILE A 724 40.13 -24.35 46.70
C ILE A 724 39.05 -23.91 45.71
N TRP A 725 37.87 -23.54 46.20
CA TRP A 725 36.77 -23.11 45.33
C TRP A 725 37.10 -21.84 44.53
N LEU A 726 37.65 -20.81 45.19
CA LEU A 726 38.05 -19.57 44.52
C LEU A 726 39.20 -19.75 43.52
N SER A 727 40.08 -20.74 43.72
CA SER A 727 41.20 -21.01 42.82
C SER A 727 40.80 -21.80 41.58
N LEU A 728 39.88 -22.76 41.73
CA LEU A 728 39.43 -23.63 40.64
C LEU A 728 38.30 -23.01 39.82
N SER A 729 37.34 -22.34 40.47
CA SER A 729 36.12 -21.86 39.82
C SER A 729 35.56 -20.62 40.53
N PRO A 730 36.26 -19.47 40.44
CA PRO A 730 35.80 -18.24 41.08
C PRO A 730 34.47 -17.76 40.49
N PRO A 731 33.58 -17.14 41.30
CA PRO A 731 32.39 -16.48 40.80
C PRO A 731 32.76 -15.22 40.00
N ILE A 732 32.08 -15.02 38.86
CA ILE A 732 32.35 -13.93 37.91
C ILE A 732 31.04 -13.18 37.62
N PRO A 733 31.05 -11.85 37.46
CA PRO A 733 29.86 -11.11 37.04
C PRO A 733 29.41 -11.56 35.65
N HIS A 734 28.17 -12.01 35.55
CA HIS A 734 27.53 -12.47 34.33
C HIS A 734 26.24 -11.69 34.07
N ARG A 735 25.96 -11.42 32.80
CA ARG A 735 24.73 -10.76 32.36
C ARG A 735 23.73 -11.84 31.99
N ASP A 736 22.72 -12.05 32.82
CA ASP A 736 21.64 -12.97 32.48
C ASP A 736 20.70 -12.28 31.49
N LEU A 737 20.78 -12.71 30.22
CA LEU A 737 19.99 -12.18 29.11
C LEU A 737 18.53 -12.66 29.11
N GLY A 738 18.14 -13.47 30.12
CA GLY A 738 16.84 -14.13 30.30
C GLY A 738 15.60 -13.39 29.78
N PHE A 739 14.75 -12.87 30.66
CA PHE A 739 13.41 -12.39 30.30
C PHE A 739 13.37 -11.40 29.13
N GLN A 740 12.34 -11.48 28.28
CA GLN A 740 12.07 -10.48 27.23
C GLN A 740 11.85 -9.11 27.88
N GLY A 741 12.70 -8.14 27.57
CA GLY A 741 12.57 -6.79 28.10
C GLY A 741 13.80 -5.92 27.88
N SER A 742 13.65 -4.65 28.25
CA SER A 742 14.67 -3.60 28.11
C SER A 742 15.77 -3.64 29.18
N LYS A 743 15.61 -4.51 30.20
CA LYS A 743 16.53 -4.67 31.34
C LYS A 743 17.17 -6.05 31.35
N VAL A 744 18.44 -6.11 31.74
CA VAL A 744 19.26 -7.33 31.86
C VAL A 744 19.77 -7.41 33.29
N ASN A 745 19.54 -8.53 33.96
CA ASN A 745 20.01 -8.72 35.33
C ASN A 745 21.53 -8.97 35.30
N LEU A 746 22.26 -8.23 36.15
CA LEU A 746 23.68 -8.42 36.33
C LEU A 746 23.91 -9.09 37.69
N GLU A 747 24.39 -10.34 37.65
CA GLU A 747 24.53 -11.21 38.82
C GLU A 747 25.94 -11.78 38.93
N CYS A 748 26.33 -12.24 40.11
CA CYS A 748 27.56 -13.00 40.29
C CYS A 748 27.28 -14.48 39.98
N ALA A 749 27.53 -14.92 38.74
CA ALA A 749 27.31 -16.31 38.36
C ALA A 749 28.28 -17.23 39.11
N MET A 750 27.72 -18.23 39.77
CA MET A 750 28.49 -19.30 40.41
C MET A 750 28.98 -20.26 39.32
N SER A 751 30.26 -20.20 38.97
CA SER A 751 30.85 -21.08 37.96
C SER A 751 30.81 -22.57 38.35
N SER A 752 30.64 -22.89 39.64
CA SER A 752 30.50 -24.25 40.14
C SER A 752 29.47 -24.31 41.27
N VAL A 753 28.32 -24.93 40.99
CA VAL A 753 27.26 -25.22 41.98
C VAL A 753 27.78 -26.14 43.10
N VAL A 754 28.70 -27.05 42.74
CA VAL A 754 29.32 -27.99 43.67
C VAL A 754 30.11 -27.24 44.75
N GLY A 755 30.89 -26.22 44.38
CA GLY A 755 31.67 -25.44 45.33
C GLY A 755 30.80 -24.71 46.36
N PHE A 756 29.72 -24.07 45.89
CA PHE A 756 28.74 -23.41 46.76
C PHE A 756 28.03 -24.41 47.69
N ALA A 757 27.63 -25.57 47.18
CA ALA A 757 26.99 -26.62 47.96
C ALA A 757 27.93 -27.20 49.05
N VAL A 758 29.24 -27.32 48.77
CA VAL A 758 30.22 -27.80 49.76
C VAL A 758 30.40 -26.78 50.90
N VAL A 759 30.46 -25.48 50.58
CA VAL A 759 30.54 -24.41 51.59
C VAL A 759 29.32 -24.42 52.51
N LEU A 760 28.11 -24.42 51.94
CA LEU A 760 26.87 -24.48 52.73
C LEU A 760 26.72 -25.82 53.48
N GLY A 761 27.13 -26.92 52.87
CA GLY A 761 27.08 -28.26 53.45
C GLY A 761 27.94 -28.37 54.71
N TYR A 762 29.15 -27.79 54.71
CA TYR A 762 30.01 -27.79 55.90
C TYR A 762 29.43 -26.94 57.04
N ILE A 763 28.90 -25.75 56.73
CA ILE A 763 28.20 -24.90 57.71
C ILE A 763 27.00 -25.66 58.32
N GLY A 764 26.20 -26.31 57.47
CA GLY A 764 25.05 -27.12 57.88
C GLY A 764 25.47 -28.31 58.76
N PHE A 765 26.55 -29.00 58.41
CA PHE A 765 27.09 -30.11 59.21
C PHE A 765 27.51 -29.66 60.61
N LEU A 766 28.28 -28.57 60.72
CA LEU A 766 28.66 -28.00 62.03
C LEU A 766 27.44 -27.52 62.83
N ALA A 767 26.47 -26.90 62.17
CA ALA A 767 25.25 -26.43 62.82
C ALA A 767 24.42 -27.62 63.36
N CYS A 768 24.27 -28.69 62.59
CA CYS A 768 23.60 -29.92 63.04
C CYS A 768 24.30 -30.57 64.23
N LEU A 769 25.64 -30.70 64.19
CA LEU A 769 26.42 -31.20 65.31
C LEU A 769 26.24 -30.31 66.56
N CYS A 770 26.28 -29.00 66.39
CA CYS A 770 26.07 -28.08 67.50
C CYS A 770 24.64 -28.16 68.05
N LEU A 771 23.63 -28.32 67.21
CA LEU A 771 22.24 -28.50 67.63
C LEU A 771 22.05 -29.81 68.42
N LEU A 772 22.66 -30.91 67.98
CA LEU A 772 22.66 -32.20 68.71
C LEU A 772 23.29 -32.05 70.10
N LEU A 773 24.46 -31.39 70.19
CA LEU A 773 25.14 -31.13 71.45
C LEU A 773 24.30 -30.21 72.35
N ALA A 774 23.68 -29.16 71.81
CA ALA A 774 22.84 -28.25 72.56
C ALA A 774 21.57 -28.94 73.08
N PHE A 775 20.96 -29.82 72.28
CA PHE A 775 19.83 -30.66 72.67
C PHE A 775 20.17 -31.53 73.90
N LEU A 776 21.35 -32.15 73.90
CA LEU A 776 21.83 -32.96 75.04
C LEU A 776 22.05 -32.10 76.29
N ALA A 777 22.52 -30.86 76.13
CA ALA A 777 22.76 -29.94 77.24
C ALA A 777 21.45 -29.43 77.90
N ARG A 778 20.30 -29.49 77.23
CA ARG A 778 19.02 -28.94 77.73
C ARG A 778 18.50 -29.63 79.01
N LYS A 779 18.83 -30.92 79.20
CA LYS A 779 18.35 -31.71 80.35
C LYS A 779 19.15 -31.47 81.63
N LEU A 780 20.16 -30.60 81.61
CA LEU A 780 21.01 -30.32 82.76
C LEU A 780 20.35 -29.27 83.68
N PRO A 781 20.23 -29.54 85.00
CA PRO A 781 19.80 -28.54 85.97
C PRO A 781 20.96 -27.58 86.22
N ASP A 782 20.86 -26.37 85.66
CA ASP A 782 21.77 -25.27 86.00
C ASP A 782 20.96 -24.04 86.40
N ASN A 783 21.47 -23.27 87.36
CA ASN A 783 20.81 -22.06 87.88
C ASN A 783 20.71 -20.93 86.84
N PHE A 784 21.31 -21.12 85.66
CA PHE A 784 21.15 -20.27 84.48
C PHE A 784 20.63 -21.12 83.31
N ASN A 785 19.49 -20.72 82.72
CA ASN A 785 18.87 -21.34 81.53
C ASN A 785 19.72 -21.22 80.23
N GLU A 786 21.04 -21.08 80.34
CA GLU A 786 21.97 -20.81 79.24
C GLU A 786 21.94 -21.90 78.15
N ALA A 787 21.94 -23.18 78.53
CA ALA A 787 21.84 -24.28 77.56
C ALA A 787 20.52 -24.25 76.76
N LYS A 788 19.43 -23.75 77.36
CA LYS A 788 18.14 -23.57 76.67
C LYS A 788 18.21 -22.45 75.64
N PHE A 789 18.83 -21.31 75.97
CA PHE A 789 19.02 -20.19 75.05
C PHE A 789 19.94 -20.56 73.87
N ILE A 790 21.01 -21.32 74.11
CA ILE A 790 21.88 -21.84 73.04
C ILE A 790 21.08 -22.78 72.12
N THR A 791 20.28 -23.68 72.68
CA THR A 791 19.43 -24.60 71.90
C THR A 791 18.42 -23.83 71.04
N PHE A 792 17.73 -22.83 71.62
CA PHE A 792 16.75 -22.02 70.90
C PHE A 792 17.39 -21.21 69.76
N SER A 793 18.57 -20.64 70.02
CA SER A 793 19.35 -19.90 69.01
C SER A 793 19.77 -20.78 67.82
N MET A 794 20.20 -22.02 68.08
CA MET A 794 20.58 -22.97 67.02
C MET A 794 19.37 -23.56 66.28
N LEU A 795 18.22 -23.70 66.93
CA LEU A 795 16.98 -24.05 66.24
C LEU A 795 16.55 -22.98 65.24
N ILE A 796 16.59 -21.70 65.64
CA ILE A 796 16.31 -20.57 64.74
C ILE A 796 17.30 -20.56 63.57
N PHE A 797 18.59 -20.73 63.85
CA PHE A 797 19.63 -20.80 62.83
C PHE A 797 19.33 -21.89 61.79
N CYS A 798 19.10 -23.13 62.22
CA CYS A 798 18.80 -24.23 61.30
C CYS A 798 17.50 -24.01 60.51
N ALA A 799 16.45 -23.47 61.14
CA ALA A 799 15.17 -23.22 60.47
C ALA A 799 15.31 -22.18 59.33
N VAL A 800 16.05 -21.10 59.55
CA VAL A 800 16.32 -20.06 58.54
C VAL A 800 17.07 -20.65 57.35
N TRP A 801 18.12 -21.45 57.58
CA TRP A 801 18.93 -22.03 56.50
C TRP A 801 18.22 -23.15 55.73
N VAL A 802 17.31 -23.90 56.38
CA VAL A 802 16.43 -24.86 55.67
C VAL A 802 15.43 -24.11 54.77
N ALA A 803 14.88 -23.00 55.23
CA ALA A 803 13.95 -22.17 54.45
C ALA A 803 14.65 -21.40 53.31
N PHE A 804 15.94 -21.07 53.45
CA PHE A 804 16.73 -20.37 52.45
C PHE A 804 16.83 -21.13 51.13
N VAL A 805 17.09 -22.44 51.16
CA VAL A 805 17.33 -23.25 49.94
C VAL A 805 16.19 -23.16 48.91
N PRO A 806 14.92 -23.45 49.26
CA PRO A 806 13.81 -23.32 48.30
C PRO A 806 13.53 -21.86 47.90
N ALA A 807 13.74 -20.89 48.80
CA ALA A 807 13.53 -19.47 48.51
C ALA A 807 14.58 -18.92 47.54
N TYR A 808 15.83 -19.38 47.63
CA TYR A 808 16.92 -19.00 46.74
C TYR A 808 16.69 -19.51 45.31
N ILE A 809 16.27 -20.77 45.16
CA ILE A 809 16.02 -21.38 43.84
C ILE A 809 14.81 -20.75 43.14
N SER A 810 13.79 -20.33 43.89
CA SER A 810 12.54 -19.79 43.32
C SER A 810 12.61 -18.30 42.96
N SER A 811 13.60 -17.57 43.46
CA SER A 811 13.69 -16.11 43.31
C SER A 811 14.57 -15.72 42.11
N PRO A 812 14.04 -15.00 41.11
CA PRO A 812 14.83 -14.59 39.95
C PRO A 812 15.67 -13.35 40.26
N GLY A 813 16.78 -13.17 39.55
CA GLY A 813 17.38 -11.84 39.49
C GLY A 813 18.10 -11.41 40.78
N LYS A 814 18.03 -10.09 41.01
CA LYS A 814 18.42 -9.44 42.26
C LYS A 814 17.68 -9.92 43.52
N TYR A 815 16.55 -10.62 43.39
CA TYR A 815 15.80 -11.11 44.55
C TYR A 815 16.45 -12.34 45.21
N SER A 816 17.17 -13.17 44.46
CA SER A 816 17.93 -14.30 45.03
C SER A 816 19.00 -13.82 46.02
N VAL A 817 19.73 -12.77 45.65
CA VAL A 817 20.74 -12.09 46.49
C VAL A 817 20.09 -11.48 47.74
N ALA A 818 18.92 -10.85 47.60
CA ALA A 818 18.19 -10.28 48.73
C ALA A 818 17.76 -11.34 49.76
N VAL A 819 17.31 -12.51 49.29
CA VAL A 819 16.94 -13.65 50.15
C VAL A 819 18.15 -14.19 50.92
N GLU A 820 19.33 -14.23 50.30
CA GLU A 820 20.59 -14.63 50.96
C GLU A 820 20.97 -13.65 52.08
N ILE A 821 20.91 -12.35 51.81
CA ILE A 821 21.17 -11.32 52.84
C ILE A 821 20.16 -11.44 53.99
N PHE A 822 18.88 -11.65 53.69
CA PHE A 822 17.85 -11.81 54.71
C PHE A 822 18.14 -13.01 55.63
N ALA A 823 18.55 -14.15 55.07
CA ALA A 823 18.92 -15.33 55.85
C ALA A 823 20.15 -15.07 56.75
N ILE A 824 21.15 -14.34 56.24
CA ILE A 824 22.33 -13.92 57.00
C ILE A 824 21.93 -13.03 58.20
N LEU A 825 21.09 -12.04 57.97
CA LEU A 825 20.65 -11.12 59.01
C LEU A 825 19.79 -11.83 60.06
N ALA A 826 18.78 -12.59 59.63
CA ALA A 826 17.86 -13.29 60.53
C ALA A 826 18.58 -14.28 61.45
N SER A 827 19.52 -15.05 60.91
CA SER A 827 20.32 -15.99 61.69
C SER A 827 21.28 -15.29 62.67
N SER A 828 21.93 -14.20 62.25
CA SER A 828 22.81 -13.40 63.11
C SER A 828 22.06 -12.71 64.25
N TYR A 829 20.89 -12.13 63.97
CA TYR A 829 20.01 -11.56 64.99
C TYR A 829 19.48 -12.62 65.96
N GLY A 830 19.10 -13.80 65.46
CA GLY A 830 18.68 -14.93 66.29
C GLY A 830 19.76 -15.32 67.31
N LEU A 831 21.01 -15.43 66.88
CA LEU A 831 22.14 -15.72 67.77
C LEU A 831 22.42 -14.59 68.76
N LEU A 832 22.44 -13.33 68.31
CA LEU A 832 22.70 -12.17 69.16
C LEU A 832 21.65 -12.02 70.26
N LEU A 833 20.37 -12.03 69.89
CA LEU A 833 19.25 -11.80 70.80
C LEU A 833 19.09 -12.94 71.81
N CYS A 834 19.19 -14.20 71.37
CA CYS A 834 18.97 -15.33 72.26
C CYS A 834 20.10 -15.50 73.29
N ILE A 835 21.35 -15.23 72.90
CA ILE A 835 22.53 -15.54 73.73
C ILE A 835 22.94 -14.36 74.63
N PHE A 836 22.88 -13.13 74.10
CA PHE A 836 23.42 -11.97 74.79
C PHE A 836 22.36 -11.08 75.42
N ALA A 837 21.14 -10.99 74.87
CA ALA A 837 20.11 -10.12 75.46
C ALA A 837 19.75 -10.50 76.92
N PRO A 838 19.57 -11.78 77.29
CA PRO A 838 19.34 -12.16 78.68
C PRO A 838 20.49 -11.78 79.62
N LYS A 839 21.74 -11.78 79.10
CA LYS A 839 22.94 -11.46 79.88
C LYS A 839 23.10 -9.96 80.06
N CYS A 840 22.88 -9.17 79.00
CA CYS A 840 22.84 -7.71 79.08
C CYS A 840 21.73 -7.24 80.03
N PHE A 841 20.55 -7.89 80.01
CA PHE A 841 19.46 -7.60 80.93
C PHE A 841 19.88 -7.79 82.40
N ILE A 842 20.58 -8.88 82.71
CA ILE A 842 21.07 -9.12 84.08
C ILE A 842 22.16 -8.13 84.48
N ILE A 843 23.10 -7.81 83.59
CA ILE A 843 24.21 -6.90 83.87
C ILE A 843 23.72 -5.45 84.09
N LEU A 844 22.75 -4.98 83.30
CA LEU A 844 22.31 -3.57 83.32
C LEU A 844 21.09 -3.30 84.21
N LEU A 845 20.11 -4.20 84.23
CA LEU A 845 18.80 -3.96 84.87
C LEU A 845 18.58 -4.75 86.16
N ARG A 846 19.40 -5.77 86.44
CA ARG A 846 19.31 -6.64 87.61
C ARG A 846 20.69 -6.89 88.27
N PRO A 847 21.44 -5.84 88.64
CA PRO A 847 22.80 -6.00 89.19
C PRO A 847 22.84 -6.81 90.49
N GLU A 848 21.73 -6.91 91.23
CA GLU A 848 21.60 -7.74 92.43
C GLU A 848 21.81 -9.25 92.18
N ARG A 849 21.54 -9.71 90.95
CA ARG A 849 21.77 -11.10 90.50
C ARG A 849 23.20 -11.35 90.00
N ASN A 850 24.06 -10.33 90.00
CA ASN A 850 25.45 -10.37 89.51
C ASN A 850 26.47 -10.60 90.65
N THR A 851 26.16 -11.48 91.60
CA THR A 851 27.04 -11.83 92.74
C THR A 851 27.40 -13.32 92.76
N LYS A 852 28.61 -13.67 93.23
CA LYS A 852 29.08 -15.06 93.30
C LYS A 852 28.15 -15.98 94.13
N LYS A 853 27.47 -15.43 95.15
CA LYS A 853 26.54 -16.19 96.02
C LYS A 853 25.31 -16.68 95.24
N GLN A 854 24.65 -15.79 94.50
CA GLN A 854 23.49 -16.18 93.68
C GLN A 854 23.85 -17.06 92.48
N LEU A 855 25.06 -16.94 91.92
CA LEU A 855 25.55 -17.81 90.83
C LEU A 855 25.79 -19.27 91.27
N MET A 856 26.15 -19.50 92.54
CA MET A 856 26.42 -20.84 93.07
C MET A 856 25.20 -21.49 93.74
N GLY A 857 24.03 -20.84 93.72
CA GLY A 857 22.81 -21.38 94.33
C GLY A 857 22.90 -21.56 95.85
N ARG A 858 23.55 -20.63 96.56
CA ARG A 858 23.55 -20.56 98.03
C ARG A 858 23.12 -19.21 98.53
#